data_AF-A0A2T1GG03-F1
#
_entry.id   AF-A0A2T1GG03-F1
#
_cell.length_a   1.000
_cell.length_b   1.000
_cell.length_c   1.000
_cell.angle_alpha   90.00
_cell.angle_beta   90.00
_cell.angle_gamma   90.00
#
_symmetry.space_group_name_H-M   'P 1'
#
loop_
_entity.id
_entity.type
_entity.pdbx_description
1 polymer ?
#
loop_
_entity_poly.entity_id
_entity_poly.type
_entity_poly.pdbx_seq_one_letter_code
_entity_poly.pdbx_strand_id
1 'polypeptide(L)'
;MQLIQRTTLVYQAGSSDKVYEVDLCQVAPDRYMVNYRYGRRGGNLREGAETVAAVPLNEAQRVFERLIRSKVTKGYREAGTVAPEAVAANVSVPVNIDEPDTRNRAVLARLMLAVNNRNAISKPKEWKIDRAIWRSGELQLAAATPLLMQLWGSNPLTNYSIAWALGNCGDAQAMPMLDAIYRQADTPAHIRRIALEALFKLNPEGARALRNELTVKLPKPLRGLVEQGAASAAIIEALQTYLATATPPQFDVIDLLYQIDSQYTRPAILEIVRQAPLQPNYFQRLRHIFKIAEYRHDAEVFGILTYRFDRTPAFYNSNYYGIYIPNTDEYLRTQNWARNPKTGQYESTPTGAFQAEMAKPNCRLGYSNKTRDYLRRRVWRSLKTLGELNRSEYVSLAVDILLQYSDLDATPIRESNYWHHTERRNRRISWDKYAAYLAFNHILYTNSPRYELPPSNDVWRCKSTYKIGDPVPNVREEAFPELWEQQPHLLLQLLSESQCQPVHEFAVKAIRTCTEFCQGISIDILMQLLAKPYEVTAQFGFELARSRYQPDNPQADLILAIANCAYAPARSEAHNWIRAQIDRFITDDRLIAGLIVSPEADTQLFVRQLLSNTIFPADTARTIIVRIIAELLTLDTTREQIAENATQTLITCFSVALRSIGLEIVLDLLRHPLPVLQTCGAQILLNHQTQTIDLPPGLIDALLESPVASVRVIGVQLFGQLPDELLLDRIELILTLVTHELPEMRSAIRASIQRIAAAHPAFTTTLLDRLIPILLAPEAHEGLHTSISQLLQNDLPNWMAVTSPEITWTLLTSPATASQDLAGKILQVNSTRWADTLATEQIAELTHHEILAIRVAGWQMLEQILPRLRQQPADLLAATMVMASKWEDSRQFGFKLFGELLTPTELSPSVVISICDSNREDVRKFGRDLVGSCFQQQDGLEYLLKFSEHPTTDMQLFASQYLEDYAAGNLDRLQELTPYFTRVLAQVNRARVAKQRIFAFLNSEAIKSESAAKVVIELLTRQSASIAIGEKARALETLLKIHQLYPQLSVPISVKALPVKA
;
A
#
# COMPACT_ATOMS: atom_id res chain seq x y z
N MET A 1 61.09 -68.17 -21.46
CA MET A 1 61.05 -67.09 -20.46
C MET A 1 60.79 -67.70 -19.10
N GLN A 2 61.78 -67.68 -18.20
CA GLN A 2 61.73 -68.29 -16.87
C GLN A 2 61.59 -67.19 -15.81
N LEU A 3 60.61 -67.30 -14.91
CA LEU A 3 60.47 -66.37 -13.79
C LEU A 3 61.59 -66.62 -12.78
N ILE A 4 62.34 -65.57 -12.44
CA ILE A 4 63.44 -65.61 -11.47
C ILE A 4 62.96 -65.12 -10.11
N GLN A 5 62.20 -64.01 -10.08
CA GLN A 5 61.69 -63.43 -8.84
C GLN A 5 60.39 -62.68 -9.10
N ARG A 6 59.41 -62.79 -8.19
CA ARG A 6 58.16 -62.02 -8.19
C ARG A 6 57.95 -61.37 -6.84
N THR A 7 57.60 -60.08 -6.83
CA THR A 7 57.17 -59.35 -5.63
C THR A 7 55.77 -58.80 -5.83
N THR A 8 54.87 -59.09 -4.89
CA THR A 8 53.47 -58.60 -4.92
C THR A 8 53.27 -57.52 -3.87
N LEU A 9 52.86 -56.35 -4.32
CA LEU A 9 52.62 -55.18 -3.49
C LEU A 9 51.13 -54.87 -3.44
N VAL A 10 50.60 -54.61 -2.25
CA VAL A 10 49.19 -54.26 -2.02
C VAL A 10 49.06 -52.84 -1.47
N TYR A 11 48.05 -52.13 -1.96
CA TYR A 11 47.68 -50.80 -1.48
C TYR A 11 46.21 -50.80 -1.08
N GLN A 12 45.96 -50.56 0.21
CA GLN A 12 44.62 -50.45 0.78
C GLN A 12 44.47 -49.08 1.47
N ALA A 13 43.64 -48.22 0.88
CA ALA A 13 43.23 -46.96 1.46
C ALA A 13 41.83 -46.59 0.97
N GLY A 14 40.88 -46.38 1.90
CA GLY A 14 39.48 -46.12 1.57
C GLY A 14 38.85 -47.25 0.74
N SER A 15 38.22 -46.91 -0.39
CA SER A 15 37.63 -47.90 -1.32
C SER A 15 38.62 -48.48 -2.34
N SER A 16 39.90 -48.09 -2.28
CA SER A 16 40.93 -48.57 -3.21
C SER A 16 41.61 -49.82 -2.64
N ASP A 17 41.47 -50.95 -3.35
CA ASP A 17 42.17 -52.20 -3.09
C ASP A 17 42.96 -52.61 -4.34
N LYS A 18 44.22 -52.17 -4.43
CA LYS A 18 45.06 -52.33 -5.62
C LYS A 18 46.18 -53.32 -5.36
N VAL A 19 46.48 -54.14 -6.37
CA VAL A 19 47.64 -55.02 -6.41
C VAL A 19 48.60 -54.54 -7.51
N TYR A 20 49.89 -54.62 -7.22
CA TYR A 20 50.97 -54.32 -8.14
C TYR A 20 52.00 -55.45 -8.04
N GLU A 21 52.15 -56.24 -9.10
CA GLU A 21 53.12 -57.33 -9.16
C GLU A 21 54.28 -56.91 -10.05
N VAL A 22 55.49 -57.23 -9.62
CA VAL A 22 56.73 -57.02 -10.39
C VAL A 22 57.42 -58.37 -10.56
N ASP A 23 57.74 -58.71 -11.80
CA ASP A 23 58.34 -59.98 -12.22
C ASP A 23 59.71 -59.73 -12.85
N LEU A 24 60.75 -60.36 -12.31
CA LEU A 24 62.06 -60.47 -12.95
C LEU A 24 62.11 -61.81 -13.69
N CYS A 25 62.25 -61.79 -15.01
CA CYS A 25 62.23 -62.99 -15.85
C CYS A 25 63.49 -63.10 -16.70
N GLN A 26 64.06 -64.30 -16.82
CA GLN A 26 65.11 -64.62 -17.78
C GLN A 26 64.50 -64.97 -19.14
N VAL A 27 64.93 -64.29 -20.20
CA VAL A 27 64.39 -64.48 -21.56
C VAL A 27 65.37 -65.20 -22.50
N ALA A 28 66.68 -65.15 -22.22
CA ALA A 28 67.75 -65.91 -22.88
C ALA A 28 68.96 -66.08 -21.92
N PRO A 29 70.00 -66.87 -22.25
CA PRO A 29 71.21 -66.95 -21.41
C PRO A 29 71.78 -65.55 -21.15
N ASP A 30 72.01 -65.22 -19.87
CA ASP A 30 72.46 -63.89 -19.39
C ASP A 30 71.61 -62.66 -19.79
N ARG A 31 70.33 -62.85 -20.15
CA ARG A 31 69.41 -61.78 -20.54
C ARG A 31 68.09 -61.84 -19.76
N TYR A 32 67.77 -60.75 -19.06
CA TYR A 32 66.65 -60.64 -18.14
C TYR A 32 65.77 -59.41 -18.44
N MET A 33 64.49 -59.50 -18.14
CA MET A 33 63.51 -58.40 -18.25
C MET A 33 62.74 -58.23 -16.94
N VAL A 34 62.39 -57.00 -16.62
CA VAL A 34 61.51 -56.66 -15.49
C VAL A 34 60.14 -56.25 -16.03
N ASN A 35 59.13 -57.07 -15.75
CA ASN A 35 57.75 -56.83 -16.09
C ASN A 35 56.95 -56.43 -14.86
N TYR A 36 55.84 -55.74 -15.06
CA TYR A 36 54.91 -55.44 -13.99
C TYR A 36 53.47 -55.56 -14.45
N ARG A 37 52.58 -55.80 -13.50
CA ARG A 37 51.14 -55.72 -13.73
C ARG A 37 50.44 -55.11 -12.55
N TYR A 38 49.39 -54.34 -12.82
CA TYR A 38 48.69 -53.61 -11.78
C TYR A 38 47.20 -53.47 -12.06
N GLY A 39 46.43 -53.41 -11.00
CA GLY A 39 44.98 -53.30 -11.09
C GLY A 39 44.32 -53.47 -9.73
N ARG A 40 43.01 -53.65 -9.74
CA ARG A 40 42.26 -53.97 -8.52
C ARG A 40 42.54 -55.43 -8.15
N ARG A 41 42.79 -55.71 -6.87
CA ARG A 41 43.04 -57.08 -6.41
C ARG A 41 41.83 -57.97 -6.72
N GLY A 42 42.05 -59.10 -7.39
CA GLY A 42 41.00 -60.02 -7.86
C GLY A 42 40.31 -59.64 -9.18
N GLY A 43 40.75 -58.59 -9.89
CA GLY A 43 40.27 -58.23 -11.23
C GLY A 43 41.34 -58.38 -12.32
N ASN A 44 40.98 -58.08 -13.58
CA ASN A 44 41.93 -58.10 -14.70
C ASN A 44 43.03 -57.05 -14.49
N LEU A 45 44.29 -57.50 -14.51
CA LEU A 45 45.47 -56.65 -14.30
C LEU A 45 45.99 -56.12 -15.64
N ARG A 46 46.41 -54.86 -15.66
CA ARG A 46 47.09 -54.24 -16.82
C ARG A 46 48.56 -54.55 -16.73
N GLU A 47 49.13 -55.13 -17.77
CA GLU A 47 50.52 -55.58 -17.83
C GLU A 47 51.39 -54.59 -18.62
N GLY A 48 52.67 -54.51 -18.28
CA GLY A 48 53.68 -53.70 -18.96
C GLY A 48 55.10 -54.18 -18.64
N ALA A 49 56.08 -53.71 -19.42
CA ALA A 49 57.50 -53.97 -19.18
C ALA A 49 58.21 -52.68 -18.76
N GLU A 50 59.05 -52.74 -17.72
CA GLU A 50 59.86 -51.61 -17.27
C GLU A 50 61.19 -51.53 -18.04
N THR A 51 61.71 -52.67 -18.50
CA THR A 51 62.89 -52.76 -19.38
C THR A 51 62.45 -52.85 -20.85
N VAL A 52 62.91 -51.92 -21.70
CA VAL A 52 62.56 -51.87 -23.13
C VAL A 52 63.25 -53.00 -23.93
N ALA A 53 64.40 -53.49 -23.46
CA ALA A 53 65.13 -54.63 -24.01
C ALA A 53 65.70 -55.50 -22.87
N ALA A 54 66.10 -56.74 -23.17
CA ALA A 54 66.64 -57.65 -22.17
C ALA A 54 68.08 -57.27 -21.76
N VAL A 55 68.31 -57.09 -20.45
CA VAL A 55 69.56 -56.59 -19.85
C VAL A 55 70.25 -57.67 -19.00
N PRO A 56 71.55 -57.54 -18.67
CA PRO A 56 72.25 -58.47 -17.77
C PRO A 56 71.62 -58.50 -16.36
N LEU A 57 71.80 -59.61 -15.63
CA LEU A 57 71.13 -59.87 -14.34
C LEU A 57 71.30 -58.72 -13.32
N ASN A 58 72.52 -58.20 -13.17
CA ASN A 58 72.82 -57.13 -12.21
C ASN A 58 72.05 -55.83 -12.53
N GLU A 59 71.83 -55.54 -13.81
CA GLU A 59 71.06 -54.37 -14.22
C GLU A 59 69.56 -54.59 -14.02
N ALA A 60 69.06 -55.79 -14.36
CA ALA A 60 67.66 -56.15 -14.16
C ALA A 60 67.28 -56.17 -12.67
N GLN A 61 68.15 -56.65 -11.78
CA GLN A 61 67.96 -56.62 -10.33
C GLN A 61 67.87 -55.18 -9.79
N ARG A 62 68.74 -54.27 -10.24
CA ARG A 62 68.66 -52.84 -9.86
C ARG A 62 67.34 -52.20 -10.31
N VAL A 63 66.87 -52.53 -11.52
CA VAL A 63 65.58 -52.03 -12.03
C VAL A 63 64.41 -52.59 -11.22
N PHE A 64 64.46 -53.87 -10.89
CA PHE A 64 63.46 -54.57 -10.07
C PHE A 64 63.33 -53.93 -8.68
N GLU A 65 64.44 -53.76 -7.95
CA GLU A 65 64.46 -53.15 -6.62
C GLU A 65 64.02 -51.68 -6.63
N ARG A 66 64.47 -50.90 -7.63
CA ARG A 66 64.07 -49.50 -7.82
C ARG A 66 62.56 -49.37 -8.00
N LEU A 67 61.96 -50.28 -8.79
CA LEU A 67 60.52 -50.26 -9.03
C LEU A 67 59.72 -50.60 -7.77
N ILE A 68 60.15 -51.61 -6.99
CA ILE A 68 59.53 -51.96 -5.71
C ILE A 68 59.60 -50.78 -4.74
N ARG A 69 60.80 -50.21 -4.53
CA ARG A 69 61.02 -49.08 -3.60
C ARG A 69 60.15 -47.87 -3.95
N SER A 70 60.04 -47.54 -5.24
CA SER A 70 59.18 -46.46 -5.75
C SER A 70 57.69 -46.65 -5.41
N LYS A 71 57.20 -47.89 -5.39
CA LYS A 71 55.81 -48.19 -5.01
C LYS A 71 55.61 -48.21 -3.50
N VAL A 72 56.60 -48.67 -2.73
CA VAL A 72 56.57 -48.62 -1.27
C VAL A 72 56.51 -47.17 -0.78
N THR A 73 57.29 -46.25 -1.34
CA THR A 73 57.19 -44.80 -1.03
C THR A 73 55.81 -44.22 -1.34
N LYS A 74 55.07 -44.81 -2.29
CA LYS A 74 53.69 -44.43 -2.65
C LYS A 74 52.63 -45.13 -1.79
N GLY A 75 53.04 -45.79 -0.70
CA GLY A 75 52.17 -46.40 0.31
C GLY A 75 51.79 -47.86 0.05
N TYR A 76 52.36 -48.52 -0.95
CA TYR A 76 52.15 -49.97 -1.14
C TYR A 76 52.98 -50.77 -0.11
N ARG A 77 52.48 -51.93 0.31
CA ARG A 77 53.16 -52.84 1.24
C ARG A 77 53.32 -54.21 0.61
N GLU A 78 54.41 -54.93 0.91
CA GLU A 78 54.60 -56.31 0.44
C GLU A 78 53.55 -57.24 1.07
N ALA A 79 52.90 -58.04 0.23
CA ALA A 79 51.93 -59.02 0.68
C ALA A 79 52.64 -60.18 1.41
N GLY A 80 52.56 -60.20 2.75
CA GLY A 80 53.18 -61.27 3.55
C GLY A 80 53.63 -60.88 4.97
N THR A 81 53.54 -59.62 5.39
CA THR A 81 53.81 -59.23 6.78
C THR A 81 52.55 -59.36 7.63
N VAL A 82 52.52 -60.40 8.46
CA VAL A 82 51.43 -60.77 9.37
C VAL A 82 51.32 -59.76 10.52
N ALA A 83 50.10 -59.28 10.77
CA ALA A 83 49.69 -58.63 12.02
C ALA A 83 48.49 -59.42 12.59
N PRO A 84 48.31 -59.46 13.92
CA PRO A 84 47.76 -60.62 14.61
C PRO A 84 46.26 -60.84 14.41
N GLU A 85 45.90 -62.11 14.26
CA GLU A 85 44.52 -62.60 14.26
C GLU A 85 43.85 -62.37 15.63
N ALA A 86 42.78 -61.59 15.63
CA ALA A 86 41.80 -61.60 16.71
C ALA A 86 40.73 -62.64 16.39
N VAL A 87 40.62 -63.61 17.28
CA VAL A 87 39.71 -64.76 17.27
C VAL A 87 38.25 -64.29 17.15
N ALA A 88 37.56 -64.72 16.10
CA ALA A 88 36.14 -64.54 15.92
C ALA A 88 35.37 -65.62 16.71
N ALA A 89 34.76 -65.24 17.82
CA ALA A 89 33.72 -66.03 18.46
C ALA A 89 32.38 -65.72 17.77
N ASN A 90 31.87 -66.66 16.98
CA ASN A 90 30.49 -66.66 16.51
C ASN A 90 29.57 -67.00 17.68
N VAL A 91 28.91 -65.99 18.25
CA VAL A 91 27.72 -66.19 19.09
C VAL A 91 26.50 -65.80 18.26
N SER A 92 25.79 -66.81 17.74
CA SER A 92 24.48 -66.63 17.12
C SER A 92 23.45 -66.32 18.20
N VAL A 93 22.99 -65.06 18.27
CA VAL A 93 21.79 -64.72 19.05
C VAL A 93 20.57 -65.15 18.22
N PRO A 94 19.71 -66.06 18.71
CA PRO A 94 18.46 -66.38 18.04
C PRO A 94 17.51 -65.19 18.23
N VAL A 95 17.43 -64.31 17.23
CA VAL A 95 16.34 -63.33 17.17
C VAL A 95 15.12 -64.07 16.63
N ASN A 96 14.04 -64.09 17.41
CA ASN A 96 12.80 -64.76 17.02
C ASN A 96 12.24 -64.10 15.74
N ILE A 97 12.08 -64.89 14.66
CA ILE A 97 11.65 -64.41 13.33
C ILE A 97 10.12 -64.55 13.17
N ASP A 98 9.39 -64.88 14.24
CA ASP A 98 7.92 -64.86 14.29
C ASP A 98 7.35 -63.42 14.29
N GLU A 99 7.92 -62.55 13.45
CA GLU A 99 7.40 -61.22 13.14
C GLU A 99 6.36 -61.34 12.02
N PRO A 100 5.05 -61.13 12.28
CA PRO A 100 4.00 -61.34 11.30
C PRO A 100 4.02 -60.29 10.18
N ASP A 101 4.52 -59.07 10.45
CA ASP A 101 4.58 -58.02 9.45
C ASP A 101 5.77 -58.22 8.48
N THR A 102 5.45 -58.30 7.18
CA THR A 102 6.44 -58.58 6.12
C THR A 102 7.52 -57.50 6.01
N ARG A 103 7.19 -56.23 6.30
CA ARG A 103 8.12 -55.10 6.25
C ARG A 103 9.08 -55.14 7.44
N ASN A 104 8.56 -55.38 8.64
CA ASN A 104 9.36 -55.55 9.86
C ASN A 104 10.34 -56.72 9.71
N ARG A 105 9.85 -57.86 9.20
CA ARG A 105 10.68 -59.05 8.93
C ARG A 105 11.80 -58.77 7.94
N ALA A 106 11.53 -58.01 6.86
CA ALA A 106 12.56 -57.62 5.90
C ALA A 106 13.65 -56.75 6.54
N VAL A 107 13.28 -55.80 7.40
CA VAL A 107 14.23 -54.96 8.14
C VAL A 107 15.10 -55.80 9.06
N LEU A 108 14.50 -56.67 9.87
CA LEU A 108 15.23 -57.56 10.78
C LEU A 108 16.18 -58.50 10.02
N ALA A 109 15.72 -59.12 8.93
CA ALA A 109 16.56 -59.98 8.09
C ALA A 109 17.78 -59.23 7.51
N ARG A 110 17.59 -57.97 7.09
CA ARG A 110 18.69 -57.15 6.58
C ARG A 110 19.71 -56.79 7.65
N LEU A 111 19.27 -56.55 8.89
CA LEU A 111 20.14 -56.30 10.04
C LEU A 111 20.91 -57.58 10.43
N MET A 112 20.23 -58.73 10.51
CA MET A 112 20.87 -60.03 10.78
C MET A 112 21.95 -60.36 9.74
N LEU A 113 21.68 -60.12 8.45
CA LEU A 113 22.66 -60.33 7.40
C LEU A 113 23.92 -59.47 7.61
N ALA A 114 23.76 -58.24 8.08
CA ALA A 114 24.90 -57.35 8.34
C ALA A 114 25.73 -57.80 9.56
N VAL A 115 25.07 -58.33 10.60
CA VAL A 115 25.74 -58.90 11.78
C VAL A 115 26.54 -60.15 11.39
N ASN A 116 25.91 -61.08 10.66
CA ASN A 116 26.51 -62.36 10.26
C ASN A 116 27.59 -62.23 9.19
N ASN A 117 27.58 -61.15 8.40
CA ASN A 117 28.55 -60.92 7.35
C ASN A 117 29.03 -59.46 7.33
N ARG A 118 29.90 -59.10 8.30
CA ARG A 118 30.47 -57.76 8.46
C ARG A 118 31.19 -57.23 7.19
N ASN A 119 31.65 -58.12 6.30
CA ASN A 119 32.28 -57.73 5.03
C ASN A 119 31.28 -57.36 3.93
N ALA A 120 29.99 -57.70 4.08
CA ALA A 120 28.92 -57.38 3.13
C ALA A 120 28.42 -55.93 3.22
N ILE A 121 28.95 -55.11 4.15
CA ILE A 121 28.65 -53.68 4.31
C ILE A 121 28.99 -52.87 3.03
N SER A 122 29.76 -53.44 2.09
CA SER A 122 30.38 -52.74 0.96
C SER A 122 29.79 -52.99 -0.44
N LYS A 123 28.77 -53.85 -0.64
CA LYS A 123 28.18 -54.07 -1.98
C LYS A 123 26.97 -53.14 -2.25
N PRO A 124 26.94 -52.35 -3.36
CA PRO A 124 26.07 -51.17 -3.44
C PRO A 124 24.68 -51.38 -4.06
N LYS A 125 24.20 -52.61 -4.32
CA LYS A 125 23.08 -52.77 -5.27
C LYS A 125 21.66 -52.94 -4.73
N GLU A 126 21.39 -53.33 -3.48
CA GLU A 126 19.98 -53.65 -3.12
C GLU A 126 19.40 -52.99 -1.86
N TRP A 127 20.13 -52.71 -0.77
CA TRP A 127 19.59 -51.91 0.36
C TRP A 127 20.70 -51.49 1.33
N LYS A 128 20.95 -50.18 1.49
CA LYS A 128 22.00 -49.65 2.41
C LYS A 128 21.68 -49.98 3.86
N ILE A 129 22.66 -50.49 4.62
CA ILE A 129 22.47 -50.87 6.02
C ILE A 129 22.03 -49.71 6.91
N ASP A 130 22.56 -48.50 6.70
CA ASP A 130 22.14 -47.30 7.45
C ASP A 130 20.64 -47.01 7.30
N ARG A 131 20.05 -47.35 6.14
CA ARG A 131 18.61 -47.21 5.92
C ARG A 131 17.81 -48.27 6.67
N ALA A 132 18.31 -49.49 6.78
CA ALA A 132 17.67 -50.54 7.59
C ALA A 132 17.75 -50.22 9.09
N ILE A 133 18.92 -49.74 9.57
CA ILE A 133 19.09 -49.25 10.95
C ILE A 133 18.09 -48.15 11.25
N TRP A 134 18.06 -47.10 10.43
CA TRP A 134 17.12 -46.00 10.59
C TRP A 134 15.66 -46.48 10.57
N ARG A 135 15.32 -47.35 9.61
CA ARG A 135 13.97 -47.90 9.48
C ARG A 135 13.54 -48.74 10.68
N SER A 136 14.45 -49.45 11.33
CA SER A 136 14.14 -50.23 12.54
C SER A 136 13.68 -49.36 13.70
N GLY A 137 14.28 -48.17 13.86
CA GLY A 137 13.84 -47.18 14.83
C GLY A 137 12.52 -46.51 14.42
N GLU A 138 12.32 -46.15 13.14
CA GLU A 138 11.04 -45.60 12.67
C GLU A 138 9.86 -46.56 12.91
N LEU A 139 10.10 -47.86 12.75
CA LEU A 139 9.13 -48.92 13.01
C LEU A 139 9.04 -49.33 14.49
N GLN A 140 9.89 -48.79 15.37
CA GLN A 140 9.96 -49.10 16.80
C GLN A 140 10.14 -50.61 17.08
N LEU A 141 11.04 -51.27 16.33
CA LEU A 141 11.22 -52.73 16.42
C LEU A 141 12.11 -53.10 17.60
N ALA A 142 11.52 -53.48 18.74
CA ALA A 142 12.27 -53.94 19.92
C ALA A 142 13.21 -55.12 19.59
N ALA A 143 12.78 -56.06 18.73
CA ALA A 143 13.60 -57.19 18.30
C ALA A 143 14.88 -56.80 17.54
N ALA A 144 15.00 -55.56 17.04
CA ALA A 144 16.20 -55.07 16.37
C ALA A 144 17.31 -54.70 17.37
N THR A 145 17.00 -54.42 18.65
CA THR A 145 17.93 -53.97 19.67
C THR A 145 19.22 -54.81 19.78
N PRO A 146 19.17 -56.13 19.97
CA PRO A 146 20.39 -56.95 20.09
C PRO A 146 21.25 -56.92 18.82
N LEU A 147 20.62 -56.82 17.63
CA LEU A 147 21.33 -56.72 16.36
C LEU A 147 22.03 -55.36 16.22
N LEU A 148 21.33 -54.28 16.58
CA LEU A 148 21.86 -52.92 16.53
C LEU A 148 23.07 -52.75 17.46
N MET A 149 23.03 -53.34 18.66
CA MET A 149 24.16 -53.31 19.60
C MET A 149 25.41 -53.98 19.01
N GLN A 150 25.26 -55.09 18.29
CA GLN A 150 26.38 -55.81 17.65
C GLN A 150 26.95 -55.12 16.40
N LEU A 151 26.18 -54.20 15.80
CA LEU A 151 26.60 -53.42 14.63
C LEU A 151 27.39 -52.16 14.99
N TRP A 152 27.53 -51.84 16.29
CA TRP A 152 28.35 -50.73 16.74
C TRP A 152 29.82 -50.91 16.34
N GLY A 153 30.43 -49.87 15.77
CA GLY A 153 31.77 -49.97 15.20
C GLY A 153 32.49 -48.63 15.11
N SER A 154 33.37 -48.47 14.12
CA SER A 154 34.23 -47.29 13.96
C SER A 154 33.63 -46.15 13.13
N ASN A 155 32.48 -46.36 12.47
CA ASN A 155 31.86 -45.35 11.61
C ASN A 155 30.92 -44.42 12.41
N PRO A 156 31.24 -43.13 12.59
CA PRO A 156 30.45 -42.23 13.42
C PRO A 156 29.02 -41.99 12.90
N LEU A 157 28.79 -41.97 11.58
CA LEU A 157 27.46 -41.72 11.02
C LEU A 157 26.52 -42.92 11.22
N THR A 158 27.05 -44.13 11.06
CA THR A 158 26.30 -45.36 11.36
C THR A 158 26.02 -45.44 12.85
N ASN A 159 27.01 -45.15 13.71
CA ASN A 159 26.84 -45.16 15.17
C ASN A 159 25.79 -44.13 15.66
N TYR A 160 25.73 -42.93 15.07
CA TYR A 160 24.64 -41.99 15.34
C TYR A 160 23.27 -42.61 15.03
N SER A 161 23.16 -43.28 13.88
CA SER A 161 21.91 -43.92 13.45
C SER A 161 21.54 -45.10 14.36
N ILE A 162 22.53 -45.85 14.85
CA ILE A 162 22.35 -46.93 15.83
C ILE A 162 21.83 -46.38 17.15
N ALA A 163 22.49 -45.36 17.73
CA ALA A 163 22.05 -44.76 18.99
C ALA A 163 20.63 -44.18 18.89
N TRP A 164 20.32 -43.51 17.78
CA TRP A 164 18.97 -43.04 17.46
C TRP A 164 17.95 -44.19 17.40
N ALA A 165 18.28 -45.27 16.69
CA ALA A 165 17.40 -46.42 16.52
C ALA A 165 17.17 -47.16 17.84
N LEU A 166 18.23 -47.40 18.63
CA LEU A 166 18.15 -48.08 19.93
C LEU A 166 17.14 -47.43 20.87
N GLY A 167 17.16 -46.10 20.99
CA GLY A 167 16.18 -45.42 21.85
C GLY A 167 14.74 -45.44 21.29
N ASN A 168 14.57 -45.45 19.97
CA ASN A 168 13.23 -45.56 19.36
C ASN A 168 12.68 -46.99 19.34
N CYS A 169 13.53 -48.01 19.37
CA CYS A 169 13.13 -49.42 19.53
C CYS A 169 12.51 -49.69 20.91
N GLY A 170 12.73 -48.81 21.90
CA GLY A 170 12.02 -48.85 23.18
C GLY A 170 12.48 -49.93 24.15
N ASP A 171 13.55 -50.67 23.85
CA ASP A 171 14.02 -51.78 24.67
C ASP A 171 15.05 -51.33 25.72
N ALA A 172 14.74 -51.58 26.99
CA ALA A 172 15.57 -51.26 28.14
C ALA A 172 16.98 -51.92 28.10
N GLN A 173 17.15 -53.01 27.35
CA GLN A 173 18.46 -53.67 27.17
C GLN A 173 19.53 -52.75 26.59
N ALA A 174 19.14 -51.71 25.84
CA ALA A 174 20.07 -50.75 25.26
C ALA A 174 20.66 -49.75 26.29
N MET A 175 20.04 -49.57 27.46
CA MET A 175 20.38 -48.49 28.39
C MET A 175 21.84 -48.50 28.87
N PRO A 176 22.44 -49.63 29.31
CA PRO A 176 23.83 -49.63 29.79
C PRO A 176 24.83 -49.21 28.69
N MET A 177 24.58 -49.64 27.45
CA MET A 177 25.39 -49.26 26.30
C MET A 177 25.24 -47.77 25.98
N LEU A 178 24.01 -47.24 26.01
CA LEU A 178 23.75 -45.82 25.75
C LEU A 178 24.34 -44.92 26.84
N ASP A 179 24.30 -45.33 28.12
CA ASP A 179 24.93 -44.61 29.24
C ASP A 179 26.46 -44.61 29.09
N ALA A 180 27.08 -45.75 28.74
CA ALA A 180 28.50 -45.81 28.44
C ALA A 180 28.89 -44.88 27.27
N ILE A 181 28.11 -44.88 26.18
CA ILE A 181 28.32 -43.99 25.02
C ILE A 181 28.22 -42.52 25.45
N TYR A 182 27.24 -42.16 26.27
CA TYR A 182 27.04 -40.80 26.76
C TYR A 182 28.20 -40.33 27.65
N ARG A 183 28.68 -41.19 28.56
CA ARG A 183 29.74 -40.83 29.52
C ARG A 183 31.14 -40.83 28.93
N GLN A 184 31.38 -41.54 27.83
CA GLN A 184 32.71 -41.63 27.23
C GLN A 184 33.14 -40.31 26.54
N ALA A 185 34.21 -39.69 27.04
CA ALA A 185 34.69 -38.39 26.56
C ALA A 185 35.17 -38.39 25.10
N ASP A 186 35.71 -39.51 24.62
CA ASP A 186 36.19 -39.67 23.23
C ASP A 186 35.05 -39.84 22.21
N THR A 187 33.84 -40.13 22.68
CA THR A 187 32.67 -40.23 21.80
C THR A 187 32.34 -38.87 21.20
N PRO A 188 32.19 -38.74 19.86
CA PRO A 188 31.81 -37.49 19.21
C PRO A 188 30.55 -36.86 19.83
N ALA A 189 30.57 -35.55 20.07
CA ALA A 189 29.51 -34.85 20.80
C ALA A 189 28.09 -35.06 20.24
N HIS A 190 27.94 -35.15 18.91
CA HIS A 190 26.65 -35.40 18.27
C HIS A 190 26.08 -36.80 18.56
N ILE A 191 26.94 -37.80 18.80
CA ILE A 191 26.53 -39.16 19.20
C ILE A 191 26.15 -39.16 20.68
N ARG A 192 26.95 -38.51 21.54
CA ARG A 192 26.60 -38.37 22.97
C ARG A 192 25.25 -37.69 23.18
N ARG A 193 24.96 -36.64 22.41
CA ARG A 193 23.66 -35.95 22.49
C ARG A 193 22.50 -36.88 22.16
N ILE A 194 22.55 -37.62 21.04
CA ILE A 194 21.44 -38.52 20.71
C ILE A 194 21.36 -39.72 21.65
N ALA A 195 22.48 -40.21 22.19
CA ALA A 195 22.48 -41.24 23.22
C ALA A 195 21.81 -40.75 24.52
N LEU A 196 22.04 -39.49 24.92
CA LEU A 196 21.35 -38.86 26.04
C LEU A 196 19.84 -38.77 25.80
N GLU A 197 19.40 -38.35 24.61
CA GLU A 197 17.97 -38.33 24.28
C GLU A 197 17.36 -39.73 24.29
N ALA A 198 18.09 -40.74 23.80
CA ALA A 198 17.67 -42.14 23.88
C ALA A 198 17.53 -42.61 25.34
N LEU A 199 18.45 -42.22 26.24
CA LEU A 199 18.34 -42.50 27.67
C LEU A 199 17.12 -41.82 28.30
N PHE A 200 16.84 -40.56 27.96
CA PHE A 200 15.63 -39.87 28.43
C PHE A 200 14.36 -40.60 27.97
N LYS A 201 14.36 -41.14 26.75
CA LYS A 201 13.22 -41.88 26.19
C LYS A 201 13.02 -43.25 26.83
N LEU A 202 14.11 -43.98 27.10
CA LEU A 202 14.07 -45.33 27.69
C LEU A 202 13.94 -45.33 29.22
N ASN A 203 14.36 -44.27 29.90
CA ASN A 203 14.30 -44.15 31.36
C ASN A 203 13.69 -42.81 31.82
N PRO A 204 12.37 -42.64 31.70
CA PRO A 204 11.69 -41.41 32.14
C PRO A 204 11.88 -41.11 33.64
N GLU A 205 11.91 -42.14 34.49
CA GLU A 205 12.08 -41.98 35.94
C GLU A 205 13.48 -41.47 36.31
N GLY A 206 14.51 -41.97 35.62
CA GLY A 206 15.90 -41.53 35.78
C GLY A 206 16.22 -40.17 35.13
N ALA A 207 15.33 -39.65 34.27
CA ALA A 207 15.55 -38.41 33.53
C ALA A 207 15.81 -37.21 34.45
N ARG A 208 15.17 -37.15 35.63
CA ARG A 208 15.36 -36.06 36.60
C ARG A 208 16.80 -35.96 37.11
N ALA A 209 17.42 -37.09 37.43
CA ALA A 209 18.80 -37.13 37.92
C ALA A 209 19.78 -36.66 36.83
N LEU A 210 19.59 -37.13 35.60
CA LEU A 210 20.38 -36.69 34.44
C LEU A 210 20.19 -35.19 34.16
N ARG A 211 18.96 -34.67 34.21
CA ARG A 211 18.69 -33.23 34.05
C ARG A 211 19.38 -32.40 35.14
N ASN A 212 19.39 -32.84 36.39
CA ASN A 212 20.14 -32.18 37.46
C ASN A 212 21.66 -32.19 37.17
N GLU A 213 22.21 -33.30 36.65
CA GLU A 213 23.61 -33.36 36.20
C GLU A 213 23.91 -32.32 35.11
N LEU A 214 22.96 -32.09 34.18
CA LEU A 214 23.09 -31.07 33.15
C LEU A 214 22.95 -29.64 33.71
N THR A 215 22.08 -29.41 34.69
CA THR A 215 21.93 -28.10 35.35
C THR A 215 23.26 -27.65 35.98
N VAL A 216 24.02 -28.57 36.58
CA VAL A 216 25.36 -28.31 37.12
C VAL A 216 26.39 -27.96 36.04
N LYS A 217 26.09 -28.19 34.75
CA LYS A 217 26.95 -27.79 33.63
C LYS A 217 26.59 -26.40 33.08
N LEU A 218 25.48 -25.77 33.52
CA LEU A 218 25.12 -24.41 33.10
C LEU A 218 26.12 -23.36 33.59
N PRO A 219 26.35 -22.26 32.84
CA PRO A 219 27.13 -21.11 33.30
C PRO A 219 26.58 -20.55 34.62
N LYS A 220 27.45 -20.05 35.50
CA LYS A 220 27.07 -19.56 36.84
C LYS A 220 25.87 -18.59 36.85
N PRO A 221 25.79 -17.57 35.96
CA PRO A 221 24.66 -16.63 35.95
C PRO A 221 23.32 -17.32 35.68
N LEU A 222 23.31 -18.32 34.80
CA LEU A 222 22.10 -19.08 34.45
C LEU A 222 21.77 -20.15 35.48
N ARG A 223 22.79 -20.85 35.99
CA ARG A 223 22.62 -21.92 36.96
C ARG A 223 21.91 -21.46 38.22
N GLY A 224 22.35 -20.35 38.80
CA GLY A 224 21.77 -19.81 40.03
C GLY A 224 20.28 -19.50 39.86
N LEU A 225 19.90 -18.90 38.73
CA LEU A 225 18.51 -18.58 38.41
C LEU A 225 17.64 -19.83 38.20
N VAL A 226 18.18 -20.84 37.51
CA VAL A 226 17.45 -22.10 37.27
C VAL A 226 17.28 -22.91 38.55
N GLU A 227 18.30 -22.99 39.40
CA GLU A 227 18.24 -23.71 40.69
C GLU A 227 17.29 -23.04 41.70
N GLN A 228 17.18 -21.71 41.66
CA GLN A 228 16.28 -20.93 42.52
C GLN A 228 14.83 -20.89 42.00
N GLY A 229 14.57 -21.41 40.80
CA GLY A 229 13.24 -21.31 40.17
C GLY A 229 12.82 -19.87 39.88
N ALA A 230 13.77 -19.03 39.44
CA ALA A 230 13.51 -17.63 39.12
C ALA A 230 12.49 -17.49 37.97
N ALA A 231 11.85 -16.32 37.89
CA ALA A 231 10.92 -16.01 36.81
C ALA A 231 11.58 -16.13 35.43
N SER A 232 10.83 -16.62 34.44
CA SER A 232 11.35 -16.89 33.09
C SER A 232 12.00 -15.67 32.43
N ALA A 233 11.49 -14.46 32.70
CA ALA A 233 12.05 -13.22 32.18
C ALA A 233 13.52 -13.00 32.61
N ALA A 234 13.85 -13.27 33.87
CA ALA A 234 15.22 -13.13 34.37
C ALA A 234 16.18 -14.15 33.73
N ILE A 235 15.70 -15.37 33.46
CA ILE A 235 16.49 -16.40 32.79
C ILE A 235 16.73 -16.03 31.32
N ILE A 236 15.72 -15.48 30.63
CA ILE A 236 15.83 -14.98 29.25
C ILE A 236 16.86 -13.86 29.18
N GLU A 237 16.76 -12.86 30.06
CA GLU A 237 17.70 -11.73 30.12
C GLU A 237 19.14 -12.19 30.40
N ALA A 238 19.32 -13.09 31.37
CA ALA A 238 20.63 -13.66 31.69
C ALA A 238 21.21 -14.46 30.50
N LEU A 239 20.38 -15.18 29.76
CA LEU A 239 20.79 -15.94 28.58
C LEU A 239 21.21 -15.01 27.44
N GLN A 240 20.43 -13.96 27.17
CA GLN A 240 20.75 -12.95 26.18
C GLN A 240 22.07 -12.23 26.51
N THR A 241 22.25 -11.83 27.76
CA THR A 241 23.49 -11.21 28.26
C THR A 241 24.69 -12.14 28.10
N TYR A 242 24.53 -13.42 28.44
CA TYR A 242 25.57 -14.43 28.27
C TYR A 242 25.94 -14.63 26.79
N LEU A 243 24.94 -14.72 25.90
CA LEU A 243 25.16 -14.96 24.47
C LEU A 243 25.74 -13.74 23.74
N ALA A 244 25.45 -12.51 24.21
CA ALA A 244 25.98 -11.28 23.61
C ALA A 244 27.52 -11.20 23.63
N THR A 245 28.16 -11.82 24.62
CA THR A 245 29.62 -11.83 24.79
C THR A 245 30.24 -13.22 24.60
N ALA A 246 29.44 -14.20 24.16
CA ALA A 246 29.87 -15.59 24.04
C ALA A 246 30.80 -15.83 22.84
N THR A 247 31.85 -16.62 23.07
CA THR A 247 32.65 -17.25 22.02
C THR A 247 31.90 -18.44 21.38
N PRO A 248 32.24 -18.88 20.16
CA PRO A 248 31.51 -19.96 19.46
C PRO A 248 31.24 -21.25 20.28
N PRO A 249 32.18 -21.78 21.10
CA PRO A 249 31.90 -22.92 21.96
C PRO A 249 30.86 -22.65 23.05
N GLN A 250 30.79 -21.41 23.57
CA GLN A 250 29.87 -21.06 24.66
C GLN A 250 28.39 -21.10 24.25
N PHE A 251 28.08 -21.10 22.95
CA PHE A 251 26.74 -21.33 22.42
C PHE A 251 26.19 -22.75 22.70
N ASP A 252 27.04 -23.70 23.13
CA ASP A 252 26.60 -25.03 23.61
C ASP A 252 25.56 -24.94 24.74
N VAL A 253 25.49 -23.81 25.47
CA VAL A 253 24.47 -23.56 26.50
C VAL A 253 23.04 -23.69 25.96
N ILE A 254 22.82 -23.38 24.68
CA ILE A 254 21.51 -23.47 24.01
C ILE A 254 21.09 -24.93 23.88
N ASP A 255 22.01 -25.81 23.47
CA ASP A 255 21.76 -27.26 23.42
C ASP A 255 21.44 -27.75 24.84
N LEU A 256 22.22 -27.32 25.84
CA LEU A 256 22.10 -27.76 27.23
C LEU A 256 20.76 -27.38 27.87
N LEU A 257 20.28 -26.15 27.66
CA LEU A 257 18.99 -25.68 28.17
C LEU A 257 17.81 -26.48 27.60
N TYR A 258 17.89 -26.89 26.33
CA TYR A 258 16.86 -27.74 25.70
C TYR A 258 16.97 -29.21 26.12
N GLN A 259 18.13 -29.67 26.56
CA GLN A 259 18.27 -31.00 27.16
C GLN A 259 17.75 -31.05 28.60
N ILE A 260 17.86 -29.94 29.34
CA ILE A 260 17.27 -29.77 30.68
C ILE A 260 15.74 -29.70 30.59
N ASP A 261 15.20 -28.90 29.68
CA ASP A 261 13.76 -28.78 29.35
C ASP A 261 12.83 -28.80 30.57
N SER A 262 13.11 -27.90 31.52
CA SER A 262 12.30 -27.72 32.73
C SER A 262 11.29 -26.59 32.55
N GLN A 263 10.32 -26.48 33.47
CA GLN A 263 9.38 -25.36 33.49
C GLN A 263 10.05 -23.97 33.53
N TYR A 264 11.29 -23.89 34.02
CA TYR A 264 12.06 -22.65 34.08
C TYR A 264 12.89 -22.39 32.83
N THR A 265 13.43 -23.44 32.18
CA THR A 265 14.31 -23.31 31.01
C THR A 265 13.57 -23.33 29.68
N ARG A 266 12.40 -23.98 29.61
CA ARG A 266 11.62 -24.10 28.37
C ARG A 266 11.20 -22.76 27.79
N PRO A 267 10.67 -21.79 28.57
CA PRO A 267 10.34 -20.46 28.03
C PRO A 267 11.55 -19.76 27.38
N ALA A 268 12.74 -19.88 27.99
CA ALA A 268 13.97 -19.31 27.42
C ALA A 268 14.40 -19.99 26.12
N ILE A 269 14.18 -21.31 25.99
CA ILE A 269 14.41 -22.01 24.72
C ILE A 269 13.42 -21.58 23.65
N LEU A 270 12.13 -21.46 23.98
CA LEU A 270 11.12 -21.02 23.01
C LEU A 270 11.45 -19.63 22.47
N GLU A 271 11.90 -18.72 23.34
CA GLU A 271 12.34 -17.38 22.94
C GLU A 271 13.54 -17.44 21.97
N ILE A 272 14.58 -18.20 22.31
CA ILE A 272 15.75 -18.39 21.44
C ILE A 272 15.37 -19.05 20.11
N VAL A 273 14.53 -20.08 20.14
CA VAL A 273 14.14 -20.80 18.93
C VAL A 273 13.32 -19.91 18.00
N ARG A 274 12.49 -19.00 18.52
CA ARG A 274 11.76 -18.00 17.73
C ARG A 274 12.67 -16.92 17.13
N GLN A 275 13.56 -16.34 17.94
CA GLN A 275 14.27 -15.10 17.56
C GLN A 275 15.69 -15.30 17.01
N ALA A 276 16.44 -16.31 17.46
CA ALA A 276 17.87 -16.39 17.21
C ALA A 276 18.21 -16.54 15.72
N PRO A 277 19.12 -15.76 15.12
CA PRO A 277 19.33 -15.74 13.68
C PRO A 277 19.78 -17.11 13.12
N LEU A 278 19.31 -17.49 11.92
CA LEU A 278 19.78 -18.70 11.23
C LEU A 278 21.14 -18.46 10.56
N GLN A 279 22.12 -18.10 11.38
CA GLN A 279 23.48 -17.70 11.02
C GLN A 279 24.51 -18.60 11.75
N PRO A 280 25.82 -18.52 11.43
CA PRO A 280 26.85 -19.26 12.17
C PRO A 280 26.74 -19.09 13.70
N ASN A 281 27.28 -20.06 14.45
CA ASN A 281 27.07 -20.25 15.90
C ASN A 281 25.64 -20.69 16.25
N TYR A 282 24.64 -19.82 16.03
CA TYR A 282 23.24 -20.10 16.39
C TYR A 282 22.64 -21.25 15.59
N PHE A 283 22.75 -21.24 14.26
CA PHE A 283 22.12 -22.24 13.40
C PHE A 283 22.59 -23.66 13.70
N GLN A 284 23.85 -23.83 14.10
CA GLN A 284 24.36 -25.15 14.46
C GLN A 284 23.57 -25.73 15.64
N ARG A 285 23.32 -24.91 16.67
CA ARG A 285 22.53 -25.25 17.87
C ARG A 285 21.06 -25.48 17.53
N LEU A 286 20.46 -24.56 16.78
CA LEU A 286 19.06 -24.70 16.33
C LEU A 286 18.84 -25.95 15.49
N ARG A 287 19.81 -26.36 14.66
CA ARG A 287 19.75 -27.63 13.93
C ARG A 287 19.88 -28.85 14.83
N HIS A 288 20.61 -28.76 15.95
CA HIS A 288 20.63 -29.84 16.95
C HIS A 288 19.28 -29.93 17.64
N ILE A 289 18.77 -28.80 18.15
CA ILE A 289 17.44 -28.70 18.76
C ILE A 289 16.37 -29.25 17.82
N PHE A 290 16.36 -28.85 16.54
CA PHE A 290 15.41 -29.38 15.54
C PHE A 290 15.41 -30.91 15.48
N LYS A 291 16.59 -31.54 15.47
CA LYS A 291 16.71 -33.01 15.42
C LYS A 291 16.29 -33.67 16.73
N ILE A 292 16.51 -33.00 17.86
CA ILE A 292 16.06 -33.49 19.17
C ILE A 292 14.53 -33.36 19.27
N ALA A 293 13.96 -32.23 18.85
CA ALA A 293 12.51 -32.01 18.80
C ALA A 293 11.81 -33.05 17.91
N GLU A 294 12.38 -33.32 16.73
CA GLU A 294 11.95 -34.39 15.83
C GLU A 294 11.98 -35.77 16.52
N TYR A 295 13.01 -36.05 17.33
CA TYR A 295 13.16 -37.32 18.05
C TYR A 295 12.19 -37.48 19.24
N ARG A 296 11.94 -36.37 19.95
CA ARG A 296 11.01 -36.28 21.08
C ARG A 296 9.55 -36.25 20.63
N HIS A 297 9.28 -35.94 19.37
CA HIS A 297 7.98 -35.47 18.90
C HIS A 297 7.50 -34.22 19.66
N ASP A 298 8.44 -33.32 19.98
CA ASP A 298 8.14 -32.02 20.63
C ASP A 298 7.53 -31.09 19.58
N ALA A 299 6.20 -31.05 19.55
CA ALA A 299 5.43 -30.40 18.50
C ALA A 299 5.65 -28.88 18.44
N GLU A 300 5.68 -28.21 19.59
CA GLU A 300 5.89 -26.77 19.70
C GLU A 300 7.24 -26.33 19.08
N VAL A 301 8.35 -26.93 19.51
CA VAL A 301 9.69 -26.56 19.00
C VAL A 301 9.86 -26.97 17.53
N PHE A 302 9.30 -28.13 17.15
CA PHE A 302 9.35 -28.60 15.77
C PHE A 302 8.53 -27.69 14.83
N GLY A 303 7.36 -27.22 15.27
CA GLY A 303 6.50 -26.26 14.57
C GLY A 303 7.22 -24.94 14.33
N ILE A 304 7.76 -24.32 15.39
CA ILE A 304 8.50 -23.06 15.30
C ILE A 304 9.66 -23.18 14.30
N LEU A 305 10.51 -24.21 14.44
CA LEU A 305 11.68 -24.36 13.55
C LEU A 305 11.27 -24.66 12.10
N THR A 306 10.19 -25.41 11.89
CA THR A 306 9.61 -25.64 10.54
C THR A 306 9.25 -24.32 9.87
N TYR A 307 8.47 -23.48 10.57
CA TYR A 307 8.09 -22.16 10.09
C TYR A 307 9.31 -21.29 9.79
N ARG A 308 10.29 -21.28 10.69
CA ARG A 308 11.53 -20.52 10.49
C ARG A 308 12.33 -20.96 9.28
N PHE A 309 12.36 -22.27 8.97
CA PHE A 309 13.02 -22.76 7.76
C PHE A 309 12.31 -22.32 6.48
N ASP A 310 10.99 -22.20 6.52
CA ASP A 310 10.19 -21.71 5.40
C ASP A 310 10.37 -20.19 5.20
N ARG A 311 10.29 -19.39 6.27
CA ARG A 311 10.28 -17.91 6.20
C ARG A 311 11.66 -17.27 6.12
N THR A 312 12.69 -17.90 6.69
CA THR A 312 14.03 -17.31 6.71
C THR A 312 14.78 -17.70 5.43
N PRO A 313 15.24 -16.73 4.61
CA PRO A 313 16.11 -16.99 3.49
C PRO A 313 17.40 -17.69 3.93
N ALA A 314 18.02 -18.44 3.02
CA ALA A 314 19.33 -19.02 3.29
C ALA A 314 20.36 -17.91 3.55
N PHE A 315 21.26 -18.14 4.51
CA PHE A 315 22.33 -17.20 4.82
C PHE A 315 23.31 -17.07 3.66
N TYR A 316 23.58 -18.16 2.94
CA TYR A 316 24.41 -18.14 1.74
C TYR A 316 23.93 -19.16 0.69
N ASN A 317 24.29 -18.88 -0.57
CA ASN A 317 24.03 -19.80 -1.68
C ASN A 317 25.23 -20.72 -1.91
N SER A 318 25.01 -22.03 -1.77
CA SER A 318 26.02 -23.05 -2.06
C SER A 318 26.05 -23.34 -3.56
N ASN A 319 26.82 -22.54 -4.29
CA ASN A 319 26.99 -22.67 -5.73
C ASN A 319 28.21 -23.52 -6.11
N TYR A 320 28.19 -24.08 -7.32
CA TYR A 320 29.27 -24.94 -7.82
C TYR A 320 30.57 -24.17 -8.05
N TYR A 321 30.49 -22.89 -8.45
CA TYR A 321 31.64 -22.06 -8.84
C TYR A 321 32.33 -21.37 -7.66
N GLY A 322 31.61 -21.11 -6.57
CA GLY A 322 32.14 -20.59 -5.33
C GLY A 322 31.05 -20.06 -4.41
N ILE A 323 31.46 -19.57 -3.25
CA ILE A 323 30.58 -19.12 -2.18
C ILE A 323 31.03 -17.74 -1.72
N TYR A 324 30.17 -16.75 -1.84
CA TYR A 324 30.36 -15.45 -1.19
C TYR A 324 30.07 -15.60 0.30
N ILE A 325 30.98 -15.12 1.14
CA ILE A 325 30.79 -15.15 2.59
C ILE A 325 30.02 -13.88 2.99
N PRO A 326 28.78 -13.99 3.49
CA PRO A 326 27.98 -12.82 3.85
C PRO A 326 28.67 -11.98 4.93
N ASN A 327 28.45 -10.66 4.88
CA ASN A 327 29.06 -9.66 5.77
C ASN A 327 30.59 -9.56 5.66
N THR A 328 31.17 -10.00 4.54
CA THR A 328 32.59 -9.86 4.21
C THR A 328 32.76 -9.62 2.71
N ASP A 329 33.89 -9.08 2.27
CA ASP A 329 34.23 -8.98 0.83
C ASP A 329 34.97 -10.22 0.30
N GLU A 330 34.83 -11.35 0.98
CA GLU A 330 35.54 -12.59 0.66
C GLU A 330 34.71 -13.58 -0.16
N TYR A 331 35.40 -14.28 -1.07
CA TYR A 331 34.81 -15.31 -1.91
C TYR A 331 35.60 -16.62 -1.81
N LEU A 332 34.94 -17.69 -1.37
CA LEU A 332 35.51 -19.03 -1.34
C LEU A 332 35.32 -19.72 -2.68
N ARG A 333 36.40 -19.81 -3.44
CA ARG A 333 36.42 -20.56 -4.70
C ARG A 333 36.32 -22.06 -4.40
N THR A 334 35.28 -22.73 -4.89
CA THR A 334 35.06 -24.19 -4.71
C THR A 334 35.71 -25.03 -5.81
N GLN A 335 35.90 -24.44 -7.00
CA GLN A 335 36.43 -25.11 -8.18
C GLN A 335 37.51 -24.25 -8.86
N ASN A 336 38.63 -24.87 -9.21
CA ASN A 336 39.61 -24.33 -10.13
C ASN A 336 39.29 -24.83 -11.53
N TRP A 337 39.21 -23.90 -12.49
CA TRP A 337 38.98 -24.23 -13.89
C TRP A 337 40.26 -24.03 -14.66
N ALA A 338 40.69 -25.07 -15.38
CA ALA A 338 41.84 -25.02 -16.26
C ALA A 338 41.45 -25.63 -17.61
N ARG A 339 41.92 -25.04 -18.70
CA ARG A 339 41.73 -25.60 -20.04
C ARG A 339 42.66 -26.79 -20.19
N ASN A 340 42.13 -27.97 -20.47
CA ASN A 340 42.92 -29.15 -20.78
C ASN A 340 43.55 -28.96 -22.18
N PRO A 341 44.88 -28.89 -22.29
CA PRO A 341 45.55 -28.61 -23.57
C PRO A 341 45.42 -29.76 -24.59
N LYS A 342 45.03 -30.97 -24.17
CA LYS A 342 44.82 -32.12 -25.08
C LYS A 342 43.40 -32.21 -25.64
N THR A 343 42.39 -31.83 -24.87
CA THR A 343 40.97 -31.93 -25.29
C THR A 343 40.38 -30.58 -25.68
N GLY A 344 41.06 -29.47 -25.36
CA GLY A 344 40.60 -28.11 -25.58
C GLY A 344 39.45 -27.68 -24.65
N GLN A 345 38.90 -28.59 -23.84
CA GLN A 345 37.79 -28.37 -22.92
C GLN A 345 38.26 -27.82 -21.57
N TYR A 346 37.39 -27.09 -20.88
CA TYR A 346 37.63 -26.66 -19.50
C TYR A 346 37.31 -27.79 -18.53
N GLU A 347 38.28 -28.16 -17.69
CA GLU A 347 38.11 -29.13 -16.61
C GLU A 347 38.14 -28.41 -15.25
N SER A 348 37.27 -28.83 -14.33
CA SER A 348 37.19 -28.29 -12.97
C SER A 348 37.85 -29.23 -11.97
N THR A 349 38.66 -28.70 -11.07
CA THR A 349 39.23 -29.42 -9.92
C THR A 349 38.78 -28.78 -8.60
N PRO A 350 38.31 -29.56 -7.60
CA PRO A 350 37.91 -29.01 -6.31
C PRO A 350 39.09 -28.37 -5.58
N THR A 351 38.90 -27.18 -5.01
CA THR A 351 39.96 -26.46 -4.29
C THR A 351 40.18 -26.95 -2.86
N GLY A 352 39.17 -27.61 -2.26
CA GLY A 352 39.14 -27.97 -0.84
C GLY A 352 38.84 -26.79 0.10
N ALA A 353 38.75 -25.55 -0.40
CA ALA A 353 38.58 -24.35 0.43
C ALA A 353 37.30 -24.36 1.26
N PHE A 354 36.20 -24.86 0.69
CA PHE A 354 34.92 -24.99 1.41
C PHE A 354 35.02 -26.00 2.56
N GLN A 355 35.63 -27.17 2.32
CA GLN A 355 35.83 -28.19 3.35
C GLN A 355 36.74 -27.66 4.47
N ALA A 356 37.78 -26.91 4.12
CA ALA A 356 38.66 -26.26 5.09
C ALA A 356 37.92 -25.22 5.95
N GLU A 357 37.07 -24.36 5.36
CA GLU A 357 36.25 -23.40 6.12
C GLU A 357 35.26 -24.12 7.05
N MET A 358 34.56 -25.15 6.55
CA MET A 358 33.60 -25.92 7.34
C MET A 358 34.25 -26.69 8.51
N ALA A 359 35.56 -26.97 8.45
CA ALA A 359 36.30 -27.63 9.51
C ALA A 359 36.79 -26.66 10.61
N LYS A 360 36.70 -25.35 10.40
CA LYS A 360 37.14 -24.36 11.40
C LYS A 360 36.21 -24.34 12.62
N PRO A 361 36.74 -24.23 13.85
CA PRO A 361 35.94 -24.04 15.06
C PRO A 361 35.06 -22.78 15.02
N ASN A 362 35.52 -21.74 14.32
CA ASN A 362 34.81 -20.47 14.10
C ASN A 362 34.27 -20.36 12.67
N CYS A 363 33.77 -21.47 12.10
CA CYS A 363 33.22 -21.51 10.74
C CYS A 363 32.26 -20.34 10.49
N ARG A 364 32.51 -19.55 9.44
CA ARG A 364 31.71 -18.38 9.07
C ARG A 364 30.50 -18.71 8.20
N LEU A 365 30.26 -20.00 7.93
CA LEU A 365 29.17 -20.47 7.09
C LEU A 365 28.20 -21.35 7.88
N GLY A 366 26.92 -21.05 7.75
CA GLY A 366 25.82 -21.82 8.31
C GLY A 366 24.57 -21.60 7.44
N TYR A 367 23.63 -22.55 7.47
CA TYR A 367 22.31 -22.40 6.82
C TYR A 367 22.31 -22.01 5.33
N SER A 368 22.86 -22.89 4.48
CA SER A 368 22.83 -22.71 3.02
C SER A 368 21.45 -22.96 2.40
N ASN A 369 21.24 -22.51 1.15
CA ASN A 369 20.05 -22.84 0.35
C ASN A 369 19.80 -24.36 0.29
N LYS A 370 20.83 -25.15 0.02
CA LYS A 370 20.75 -26.63 0.04
C LYS A 370 20.37 -27.20 1.41
N THR A 371 20.85 -26.58 2.49
CA THR A 371 20.53 -27.01 3.87
C THR A 371 19.07 -26.70 4.19
N ARG A 372 18.62 -25.49 3.84
CA ARG A 372 17.22 -25.07 3.97
C ARG A 372 16.29 -26.04 3.24
N ASP A 373 16.55 -26.33 1.97
CA ASP A 373 15.70 -27.25 1.19
C ASP A 373 15.73 -28.67 1.76
N TYR A 374 16.89 -29.14 2.24
CA TYR A 374 16.99 -30.43 2.91
C TYR A 374 16.12 -30.49 4.18
N LEU A 375 16.15 -29.44 5.01
CA LEU A 375 15.39 -29.37 6.26
C LEU A 375 13.89 -29.30 5.98
N ARG A 376 13.44 -28.44 5.04
CA ARG A 376 12.03 -28.37 4.60
C ARG A 376 11.52 -29.73 4.12
N ARG A 377 12.29 -30.43 3.27
CA ARG A 377 11.94 -31.80 2.83
C ARG A 377 12.02 -32.84 3.94
N ARG A 378 12.84 -32.62 4.98
CA ARG A 378 12.98 -33.52 6.12
C ARG A 378 11.74 -33.45 7.00
N VAL A 379 11.22 -32.25 7.26
CA VAL A 379 9.97 -32.06 8.01
C VAL A 379 8.86 -32.93 7.42
N TRP A 380 8.61 -32.82 6.11
CA TRP A 380 7.57 -33.63 5.48
C TRP A 380 7.86 -35.13 5.52
N ARG A 381 9.12 -35.56 5.35
CA ARG A 381 9.47 -36.98 5.47
C ARG A 381 9.11 -37.55 6.83
N SER A 382 9.31 -36.79 7.91
CA SER A 382 9.03 -37.22 9.28
C SER A 382 7.52 -37.29 9.52
N LEU A 383 6.77 -36.25 9.13
CA LEU A 383 5.30 -36.23 9.16
C LEU A 383 4.70 -37.38 8.34
N LYS A 384 5.14 -37.55 7.09
CA LYS A 384 4.69 -38.62 6.20
C LYS A 384 4.94 -40.00 6.81
N THR A 385 6.09 -40.19 7.44
CA THR A 385 6.41 -41.47 8.10
C THR A 385 5.47 -41.75 9.27
N LEU A 386 5.17 -40.76 10.10
CA LEU A 386 4.19 -40.90 11.19
C LEU A 386 2.78 -41.21 10.66
N GLY A 387 2.35 -40.49 9.62
CA GLY A 387 1.04 -40.70 9.00
C GLY A 387 0.91 -42.08 8.35
N GLU A 388 1.91 -42.54 7.59
CA GLU A 388 1.95 -43.88 6.98
C GLU A 388 1.97 -45.00 8.03
N LEU A 389 2.44 -44.71 9.24
CA LEU A 389 2.46 -45.64 10.38
C LEU A 389 1.24 -45.48 11.30
N ASN A 390 0.24 -44.68 10.90
CA ASN A 390 -0.98 -44.40 11.65
C ASN A 390 -0.69 -43.94 13.10
N ARG A 391 0.32 -43.08 13.27
CA ARG A 391 0.75 -42.56 14.58
C ARG A 391 0.04 -41.25 14.90
N SER A 392 -0.55 -41.17 16.09
CA SER A 392 -1.30 -40.00 16.57
C SER A 392 -0.47 -38.72 16.59
N GLU A 393 0.85 -38.83 16.82
CA GLU A 393 1.80 -37.72 16.90
C GLU A 393 1.90 -36.91 15.59
N TYR A 394 1.49 -37.50 14.46
CA TYR A 394 1.35 -36.74 13.20
C TYR A 394 0.48 -35.51 13.37
N VAL A 395 -0.68 -35.66 14.02
CA VAL A 395 -1.68 -34.61 14.17
C VAL A 395 -1.15 -33.50 15.08
N SER A 396 -0.56 -33.85 16.22
CA SER A 396 0.04 -32.88 17.14
C SER A 396 1.13 -32.03 16.47
N LEU A 397 2.06 -32.69 15.76
CA LEU A 397 3.10 -31.97 15.01
C LEU A 397 2.53 -31.10 13.89
N ALA A 398 1.50 -31.60 13.18
CA ALA A 398 0.87 -30.84 12.11
C ALA A 398 0.14 -29.60 12.65
N VAL A 399 -0.57 -29.70 13.79
CA VAL A 399 -1.24 -28.57 14.43
C VAL A 399 -0.24 -27.48 14.81
N ASP A 400 0.81 -27.82 15.55
CA ASP A 400 1.82 -26.84 15.96
C ASP A 400 2.53 -26.18 14.76
N ILE A 401 2.70 -26.90 13.65
CA ILE A 401 3.19 -26.31 12.38
C ILE A 401 2.17 -25.33 11.82
N LEU A 402 0.90 -25.72 11.69
CA LEU A 402 -0.15 -24.87 11.08
C LEU A 402 -0.40 -23.59 11.90
N LEU A 403 -0.35 -23.68 13.24
CA LEU A 403 -0.51 -22.54 14.14
C LEU A 403 0.59 -21.49 14.04
N GLN A 404 1.74 -21.80 13.43
CA GLN A 404 2.79 -20.79 13.20
C GLN A 404 2.48 -19.85 12.02
N TYR A 405 1.54 -20.21 11.13
CA TYR A 405 1.23 -19.42 9.93
C TYR A 405 0.02 -18.52 10.18
N SER A 406 0.05 -17.34 9.56
CA SER A 406 -1.04 -16.37 9.58
C SER A 406 -1.37 -15.87 8.16
N ASP A 407 -2.46 -15.11 8.02
CA ASP A 407 -2.82 -14.45 6.76
C ASP A 407 -1.75 -13.46 6.27
N LEU A 408 -0.91 -12.95 7.18
CA LEU A 408 0.23 -12.09 6.85
C LEU A 408 1.37 -12.84 6.13
N ASP A 409 1.39 -14.18 6.19
CA ASP A 409 2.38 -15.00 5.50
C ASP A 409 2.01 -15.24 4.03
N ALA A 410 0.83 -14.82 3.58
CA ALA A 410 0.41 -14.89 2.19
C ALA A 410 1.37 -14.11 1.27
N THR A 411 1.88 -14.78 0.24
CA THR A 411 2.73 -14.17 -0.79
C THR A 411 1.91 -13.75 -2.02
N PRO A 412 2.37 -12.77 -2.82
CA PRO A 412 1.68 -12.42 -4.06
C PRO A 412 1.54 -13.61 -5.00
N ILE A 413 0.36 -13.76 -5.60
CA ILE A 413 0.10 -14.75 -6.64
C ILE A 413 1.09 -14.53 -7.80
N ARG A 414 1.70 -15.62 -8.29
CA ARG A 414 2.63 -15.55 -9.43
C ARG A 414 2.07 -16.37 -10.58
N GLU A 415 2.22 -15.85 -11.79
CA GLU A 415 1.88 -16.58 -13.02
C GLU A 415 3.06 -16.52 -13.99
N SER A 416 3.27 -17.61 -14.73
CA SER A 416 4.24 -17.67 -15.82
C SER A 416 3.65 -18.39 -17.01
N ASN A 417 3.87 -17.84 -18.20
CA ASN A 417 3.49 -18.45 -19.47
C ASN A 417 4.74 -19.02 -20.13
N TYR A 418 4.67 -20.28 -20.56
CA TYR A 418 5.74 -20.92 -21.30
C TYR A 418 5.19 -21.71 -22.49
N TRP A 419 5.99 -21.82 -23.54
CA TRP A 419 5.63 -22.61 -24.71
C TRP A 419 5.76 -24.12 -24.39
N HIS A 420 4.66 -24.85 -24.45
CA HIS A 420 4.69 -26.30 -24.28
C HIS A 420 4.94 -26.99 -25.61
N HIS A 421 6.19 -27.41 -25.85
CA HIS A 421 6.64 -27.97 -27.13
C HIS A 421 5.78 -29.13 -27.64
N THR A 422 5.36 -30.06 -26.77
CA THR A 422 4.59 -31.25 -27.16
C THR A 422 3.15 -30.91 -27.57
N GLU A 423 2.55 -29.88 -26.95
CA GLU A 423 1.15 -29.51 -27.21
C GLU A 423 1.02 -28.32 -28.18
N ARG A 424 2.16 -27.75 -28.61
CA ARG A 424 2.26 -26.59 -29.50
C ARG A 424 1.37 -25.42 -29.08
N ARG A 425 1.25 -25.19 -27.76
CA ARG A 425 0.46 -24.11 -27.17
C ARG A 425 1.17 -23.52 -25.96
N ASN A 426 0.84 -22.28 -25.65
CA ASN A 426 1.24 -21.66 -24.38
C ASN A 426 0.51 -22.35 -23.23
N ARG A 427 1.27 -22.77 -22.21
CA ARG A 427 0.72 -23.20 -20.93
C ARG A 427 1.02 -22.14 -19.88
N ARG A 428 0.03 -21.92 -19.02
CA ARG A 428 0.14 -21.08 -17.84
C ARG A 428 0.42 -21.94 -16.62
N ILE A 429 1.40 -21.54 -15.83
CA ILE A 429 1.63 -22.07 -14.48
C ILE A 429 1.32 -20.96 -13.50
N SER A 430 0.50 -21.27 -12.49
CA SER A 430 0.13 -20.33 -11.44
C SER A 430 0.54 -20.87 -10.07
N TRP A 431 1.08 -19.99 -9.23
CA TRP A 431 1.46 -20.25 -7.85
C TRP A 431 0.61 -19.37 -6.93
N ASP A 432 -0.12 -20.01 -6.03
CA ASP A 432 -1.04 -19.34 -5.11
C ASP A 432 -0.31 -18.80 -3.86
N LYS A 433 -1.03 -18.09 -2.99
CA LYS A 433 -0.51 -17.29 -1.88
C LYS A 433 0.49 -18.03 -0.97
N TYR A 434 0.28 -19.32 -0.73
CA TYR A 434 1.08 -20.13 0.20
C TYR A 434 2.02 -21.12 -0.52
N ALA A 435 2.18 -21.03 -1.84
CA ALA A 435 2.89 -22.01 -2.67
C ALA A 435 4.31 -22.37 -2.21
N ALA A 436 5.00 -21.45 -1.52
CA ALA A 436 6.36 -21.63 -1.06
C ALA A 436 6.49 -22.46 0.23
N TYR A 437 5.41 -22.79 0.94
CA TYR A 437 5.48 -23.43 2.26
C TYR A 437 5.28 -24.94 2.17
N LEU A 438 6.37 -25.70 2.27
CA LEU A 438 6.37 -27.09 1.81
C LEU A 438 5.53 -27.99 2.72
N ALA A 439 5.82 -27.98 4.03
CA ALA A 439 5.11 -28.82 5.00
C ALA A 439 3.65 -28.38 5.17
N PHE A 440 3.41 -27.06 5.20
CA PHE A 440 2.07 -26.47 5.23
C PHE A 440 1.17 -27.02 4.11
N ASN A 441 1.60 -26.94 2.85
CA ASN A 441 0.80 -27.45 1.73
C ASN A 441 0.72 -28.99 1.71
N HIS A 442 1.73 -29.71 2.21
CA HIS A 442 1.60 -31.15 2.36
C HIS A 442 0.53 -31.52 3.38
N ILE A 443 0.47 -30.82 4.51
CA ILE A 443 -0.57 -31.07 5.52
C ILE A 443 -1.93 -30.79 4.89
N LEU A 444 -2.14 -29.62 4.28
CA LEU A 444 -3.46 -29.17 3.83
C LEU A 444 -3.93 -29.72 2.47
N TYR A 445 -3.01 -30.07 1.57
CA TYR A 445 -3.32 -30.25 0.14
C TYR A 445 -2.69 -31.47 -0.53
N THR A 446 -2.18 -32.46 0.22
CA THR A 446 -1.60 -33.68 -0.37
C THR A 446 -2.56 -34.41 -1.31
N ASN A 447 -3.85 -34.46 -0.98
CA ASN A 447 -4.90 -35.10 -1.77
C ASN A 447 -5.70 -34.09 -2.61
N SER A 448 -5.23 -32.85 -2.73
CA SER A 448 -5.97 -31.76 -3.39
C SER A 448 -6.15 -31.99 -4.90
N PRO A 449 -7.36 -31.74 -5.46
CA PRO A 449 -7.56 -31.63 -6.90
C PRO A 449 -7.10 -30.27 -7.46
N ARG A 450 -6.71 -29.31 -6.62
CA ARG A 450 -6.30 -27.95 -6.99
C ARG A 450 -4.80 -27.76 -7.07
N TYR A 451 -4.05 -28.35 -6.14
CA TYR A 451 -2.62 -28.09 -5.99
C TYR A 451 -1.78 -29.35 -6.21
N GLU A 452 -0.56 -29.17 -6.69
CA GLU A 452 0.43 -30.24 -6.85
C GLU A 452 1.85 -29.75 -6.54
N LEU A 453 2.70 -30.67 -6.08
CA LEU A 453 4.15 -30.47 -5.98
C LEU A 453 4.86 -31.26 -7.10
N PRO A 454 5.44 -30.59 -8.11
CA PRO A 454 6.16 -31.28 -9.18
C PRO A 454 7.44 -31.98 -8.68
N PRO A 455 7.86 -33.12 -9.28
CA PRO A 455 9.01 -33.91 -8.80
C PRO A 455 10.36 -33.18 -8.71
N SER A 456 10.54 -32.10 -9.50
CA SER A 456 11.79 -31.34 -9.58
C SER A 456 11.76 -30.01 -8.82
N ASN A 457 10.65 -29.67 -8.15
CA ASN A 457 10.43 -28.35 -7.57
C ASN A 457 10.26 -28.40 -6.05
N ASP A 458 10.65 -27.31 -5.39
CA ASP A 458 10.45 -27.10 -3.94
C ASP A 458 9.29 -26.13 -3.64
N VAL A 459 8.41 -25.94 -4.62
CA VAL A 459 7.31 -24.97 -4.60
C VAL A 459 6.07 -25.61 -5.23
N TRP A 460 4.96 -25.54 -4.51
CA TRP A 460 3.65 -26.03 -4.95
C TRP A 460 3.06 -25.14 -6.04
N ARG A 461 2.27 -25.71 -6.95
CA ARG A 461 1.60 -24.94 -8.01
C ARG A 461 0.16 -25.40 -8.19
N CYS A 462 -0.63 -24.60 -8.88
CA CYS A 462 -1.97 -25.00 -9.30
C CYS A 462 -1.89 -26.12 -10.36
N LYS A 463 -2.74 -27.13 -10.24
CA LYS A 463 -3.02 -28.10 -11.30
C LYS A 463 -3.68 -27.38 -12.48
N SER A 464 -3.48 -27.90 -13.69
CA SER A 464 -3.99 -27.25 -14.91
C SER A 464 -5.52 -27.13 -14.97
N THR A 465 -6.24 -27.91 -14.17
CA THR A 465 -7.71 -27.92 -14.07
C THR A 465 -8.27 -26.88 -13.12
N TYR A 466 -7.44 -26.21 -12.32
CA TYR A 466 -7.85 -25.24 -11.31
C TYR A 466 -7.36 -23.84 -11.67
N LYS A 467 -8.23 -22.84 -11.54
CA LYS A 467 -7.86 -21.44 -11.61
C LYS A 467 -7.99 -20.82 -10.23
N ILE A 468 -7.06 -19.94 -9.88
CA ILE A 468 -7.08 -19.24 -8.59
C ILE A 468 -8.36 -18.40 -8.51
N GLY A 469 -9.13 -18.59 -7.45
CA GLY A 469 -10.44 -17.98 -7.25
C GLY A 469 -11.62 -18.89 -7.60
N ASP A 470 -11.40 -20.05 -8.22
CA ASP A 470 -12.45 -21.06 -8.37
C ASP A 470 -12.91 -21.55 -6.97
N PRO A 471 -14.18 -21.97 -6.82
CA PRO A 471 -14.71 -22.44 -5.54
C PRO A 471 -13.87 -23.57 -4.93
N VAL A 472 -13.75 -23.55 -3.60
CA VAL A 472 -13.07 -24.61 -2.84
C VAL A 472 -13.80 -25.94 -3.06
N PRO A 473 -13.11 -27.04 -3.43
CA PRO A 473 -13.73 -28.33 -3.65
C PRO A 473 -14.41 -28.85 -2.38
N ASN A 474 -15.55 -29.53 -2.53
CA ASN A 474 -16.25 -30.17 -1.41
C ASN A 474 -15.66 -31.53 -1.00
N VAL A 475 -14.37 -31.75 -1.25
CA VAL A 475 -13.64 -32.96 -0.85
C VAL A 475 -12.58 -32.61 0.20
N ARG A 476 -12.21 -33.60 1.00
CA ARG A 476 -11.06 -33.54 1.92
C ARG A 476 -9.77 -33.53 1.09
N GLU A 477 -8.88 -32.59 1.36
CA GLU A 477 -7.67 -32.33 0.55
C GLU A 477 -6.37 -32.60 1.33
N GLU A 478 -6.46 -32.65 2.65
CA GLU A 478 -5.34 -32.83 3.57
C GLU A 478 -4.73 -34.23 3.51
N ALA A 479 -3.54 -34.37 4.11
CA ALA A 479 -2.91 -35.67 4.30
C ALA A 479 -3.50 -36.42 5.52
N PHE A 480 -3.69 -37.73 5.36
CA PHE A 480 -4.11 -38.68 6.41
C PHE A 480 -5.42 -38.27 7.12
N PRO A 481 -6.55 -38.14 6.38
CA PRO A 481 -7.82 -37.66 6.92
C PRO A 481 -8.29 -38.43 8.17
N GLU A 482 -8.09 -39.74 8.21
CA GLU A 482 -8.55 -40.63 9.29
C GLU A 482 -7.85 -40.33 10.63
N LEU A 483 -6.60 -39.86 10.60
CA LEU A 483 -5.88 -39.48 11.83
C LEU A 483 -6.44 -38.21 12.47
N TRP A 484 -6.89 -37.25 11.64
CA TRP A 484 -7.55 -36.03 12.12
C TRP A 484 -8.89 -36.34 12.78
N GLU A 485 -9.65 -37.28 12.24
CA GLU A 485 -10.95 -37.71 12.79
C GLU A 485 -10.84 -38.38 14.16
N GLN A 486 -9.70 -39.02 14.44
CA GLN A 486 -9.42 -39.61 15.75
C GLN A 486 -9.09 -38.55 16.81
N GLN A 487 -8.77 -37.30 16.42
CA GLN A 487 -8.36 -36.23 17.33
C GLN A 487 -9.10 -34.91 17.05
N PRO A 488 -10.44 -34.89 17.13
CA PRO A 488 -11.25 -33.72 16.75
C PRO A 488 -11.03 -32.50 17.67
N HIS A 489 -10.56 -32.70 18.90
CA HIS A 489 -10.17 -31.61 19.81
C HIS A 489 -9.01 -30.76 19.24
N LEU A 490 -8.09 -31.36 18.49
CA LEU A 490 -7.00 -30.64 17.82
C LEU A 490 -7.48 -29.85 16.60
N LEU A 491 -8.51 -30.32 15.91
CA LEU A 491 -9.18 -29.53 14.86
C LEU A 491 -9.90 -28.31 15.46
N LEU A 492 -10.55 -28.49 16.62
CA LEU A 492 -11.18 -27.39 17.34
C LEU A 492 -10.15 -26.37 17.83
N GLN A 493 -8.98 -26.84 18.28
CA GLN A 493 -7.85 -25.97 18.63
C GLN A 493 -7.43 -25.12 17.42
N LEU A 494 -7.27 -25.71 16.23
CA LEU A 494 -6.97 -24.96 15.01
C LEU A 494 -8.00 -23.87 14.74
N LEU A 495 -9.30 -24.17 14.86
CA LEU A 495 -10.36 -23.17 14.67
C LEU A 495 -10.36 -22.08 15.75
N SER A 496 -9.83 -22.37 16.94
CA SER A 496 -9.82 -21.45 18.08
C SER A 496 -8.56 -20.58 18.12
N GLU A 497 -7.42 -21.06 17.63
CA GLU A 497 -6.12 -20.41 17.79
C GLU A 497 -5.49 -19.91 16.49
N SER A 498 -5.84 -20.51 15.34
CA SER A 498 -5.27 -20.13 14.04
C SER A 498 -5.64 -18.72 13.63
N GLN A 499 -4.73 -18.10 12.88
CA GLN A 499 -4.89 -16.81 12.21
C GLN A 499 -4.67 -16.93 10.70
N CYS A 500 -5.01 -18.08 10.10
CA CYS A 500 -4.74 -18.40 8.70
C CYS A 500 -5.97 -19.00 8.01
N GLN A 501 -6.55 -18.30 7.03
CA GLN A 501 -7.77 -18.70 6.32
C GLN A 501 -7.72 -20.14 5.76
N PRO A 502 -6.66 -20.59 5.04
CA PRO A 502 -6.53 -21.99 4.59
C PRO A 502 -6.66 -23.04 5.69
N VAL A 503 -6.17 -22.73 6.90
CA VAL A 503 -6.24 -23.63 8.05
C VAL A 503 -7.68 -23.75 8.53
N HIS A 504 -8.43 -22.64 8.57
CA HIS A 504 -9.85 -22.64 8.90
C HIS A 504 -10.67 -23.42 7.87
N GLU A 505 -10.43 -23.24 6.57
CA GLU A 505 -11.11 -23.98 5.50
C GLU A 505 -10.90 -25.50 5.63
N PHE A 506 -9.65 -25.91 5.88
CA PHE A 506 -9.32 -27.31 6.14
C PHE A 506 -9.98 -27.83 7.42
N ALA A 507 -9.79 -27.14 8.55
CA ALA A 507 -10.22 -27.63 9.85
C ALA A 507 -11.75 -27.73 9.94
N VAL A 508 -12.50 -26.81 9.32
CA VAL A 508 -13.96 -26.90 9.21
C VAL A 508 -14.39 -28.11 8.40
N LYS A 509 -13.80 -28.35 7.22
CA LYS A 509 -14.10 -29.57 6.43
C LYS A 509 -13.81 -30.83 7.24
N ALA A 510 -12.75 -30.79 8.04
CA ALA A 510 -12.32 -31.94 8.81
C ALA A 510 -13.22 -32.24 10.00
N ILE A 511 -13.53 -31.23 10.82
CA ILE A 511 -14.30 -31.43 12.05
C ILE A 511 -15.77 -31.75 11.76
N ARG A 512 -16.30 -31.32 10.60
CA ARG A 512 -17.68 -31.63 10.17
C ARG A 512 -17.97 -33.13 10.03
N THR A 513 -16.95 -33.97 9.81
CA THR A 513 -17.14 -35.43 9.78
C THR A 513 -17.26 -36.03 11.19
N CYS A 514 -16.81 -35.30 12.22
CA CYS A 514 -16.83 -35.70 13.63
C CYS A 514 -18.13 -35.26 14.32
N THR A 515 -19.28 -35.76 13.84
CA THR A 515 -20.62 -35.30 14.25
C THR A 515 -20.90 -35.43 15.76
N GLU A 516 -20.54 -36.57 16.37
CA GLU A 516 -20.72 -36.80 17.81
C GLU A 516 -19.91 -35.79 18.65
N PHE A 517 -18.66 -35.52 18.27
CA PHE A 517 -17.84 -34.51 18.94
C PHE A 517 -18.46 -33.12 18.79
N CYS A 518 -18.94 -32.78 17.59
CA CYS A 518 -19.56 -31.48 17.33
C CYS A 518 -20.80 -31.22 18.20
N GLN A 519 -21.58 -32.26 18.53
CA GLN A 519 -22.74 -32.15 19.44
C GLN A 519 -22.34 -31.80 20.88
N GLY A 520 -21.13 -32.20 21.32
CA GLY A 520 -20.59 -31.89 22.64
C GLY A 520 -19.95 -30.51 22.79
N ILE A 521 -19.79 -29.73 21.72
CA ILE A 521 -19.20 -28.39 21.78
C ILE A 521 -20.10 -27.44 22.59
N SER A 522 -19.55 -26.80 23.63
CA SER A 522 -20.27 -25.87 24.51
C SER A 522 -20.62 -24.56 23.81
N ILE A 523 -21.62 -23.85 24.33
CA ILE A 523 -22.06 -22.56 23.78
C ILE A 523 -20.95 -21.51 23.84
N ASP A 524 -20.15 -21.48 24.91
CA ASP A 524 -19.01 -20.57 25.03
C ASP A 524 -18.01 -20.75 23.88
N ILE A 525 -17.73 -22.00 23.50
CA ILE A 525 -16.85 -22.30 22.37
C ILE A 525 -17.52 -21.90 21.05
N LEU A 526 -18.82 -22.11 20.87
CA LEU A 526 -19.53 -21.64 19.66
C LEU A 526 -19.45 -20.13 19.51
N MET A 527 -19.57 -19.38 20.61
CA MET A 527 -19.39 -17.92 20.61
C MET A 527 -17.96 -17.54 20.20
N GLN A 528 -16.95 -18.27 20.67
CA GLN A 528 -15.56 -18.07 20.23
C GLN A 528 -15.37 -18.36 18.73
N LEU A 529 -16.03 -19.38 18.18
CA LEU A 529 -15.99 -19.71 16.75
C LEU A 529 -16.71 -18.64 15.91
N LEU A 530 -17.86 -18.14 16.37
CA LEU A 530 -18.63 -17.07 15.72
C LEU A 530 -17.88 -15.74 15.70
N ALA A 531 -17.09 -15.46 16.76
CA ALA A 531 -16.26 -14.27 16.85
C ALA A 531 -15.03 -14.31 15.93
N LYS A 532 -14.73 -15.43 15.27
CA LYS A 532 -13.63 -15.50 14.31
C LYS A 532 -13.93 -14.68 13.05
N PRO A 533 -12.92 -13.98 12.49
CA PRO A 533 -13.09 -13.19 11.26
C PRO A 533 -13.21 -14.07 10.00
N TYR A 534 -13.19 -15.40 10.15
CA TYR A 534 -13.19 -16.36 9.06
C TYR A 534 -14.60 -16.85 8.79
N GLU A 535 -15.18 -16.43 7.66
CA GLU A 535 -16.55 -16.74 7.28
C GLU A 535 -16.87 -18.25 7.37
N VAL A 536 -15.96 -19.12 6.91
CA VAL A 536 -16.13 -20.59 6.97
C VAL A 536 -16.28 -21.13 8.40
N THR A 537 -15.60 -20.48 9.37
CA THR A 537 -15.66 -20.86 10.79
C THR A 537 -16.89 -20.28 11.46
N ALA A 538 -17.21 -19.01 11.19
CA ALA A 538 -18.43 -18.37 11.66
C ALA A 538 -19.68 -19.12 11.15
N GLN A 539 -19.69 -19.53 9.88
CA GLN A 539 -20.73 -20.37 9.30
C GLN A 539 -20.88 -21.69 10.06
N PHE A 540 -19.77 -22.42 10.29
CA PHE A 540 -19.81 -23.67 11.04
C PHE A 540 -20.32 -23.48 12.49
N GLY A 541 -19.82 -22.45 13.18
CA GLY A 541 -20.29 -22.08 14.52
C GLY A 541 -21.80 -21.77 14.53
N PHE A 542 -22.29 -21.03 13.53
CA PHE A 542 -23.71 -20.72 13.39
C PHE A 542 -24.57 -21.94 13.13
N GLU A 543 -24.17 -22.84 12.22
CA GLU A 543 -24.94 -24.07 11.94
C GLU A 543 -25.14 -24.91 13.21
N LEU A 544 -24.08 -25.03 14.02
CA LEU A 544 -24.14 -25.70 15.31
C LEU A 544 -24.99 -24.92 16.33
N ALA A 545 -24.85 -23.60 16.42
CA ALA A 545 -25.63 -22.75 17.31
C ALA A 545 -27.13 -22.77 16.98
N ARG A 546 -27.48 -22.74 15.68
CA ARG A 546 -28.85 -22.79 15.17
C ARG A 546 -29.56 -24.07 15.60
N SER A 547 -28.87 -25.22 15.57
CA SER A 547 -29.43 -26.49 16.03
C SER A 547 -29.73 -26.53 17.53
N ARG A 548 -29.12 -25.62 18.31
CA ARG A 548 -29.26 -25.50 19.77
C ARG A 548 -30.13 -24.32 20.20
N TYR A 549 -30.60 -23.50 19.27
CA TYR A 549 -31.44 -22.35 19.58
C TYR A 549 -32.79 -22.81 20.16
N GLN A 550 -33.16 -22.26 21.32
CA GLN A 550 -34.41 -22.55 22.01
C GLN A 550 -35.28 -21.28 22.02
N PRO A 551 -36.34 -21.19 21.19
CA PRO A 551 -37.19 -20.00 21.13
C PRO A 551 -37.84 -19.63 22.47
N ASP A 552 -38.13 -20.61 23.33
CA ASP A 552 -38.76 -20.34 24.63
C ASP A 552 -37.76 -19.79 25.67
N ASN A 553 -36.47 -20.07 25.48
CA ASN A 553 -35.39 -19.61 26.35
C ASN A 553 -34.14 -19.18 25.56
N PRO A 554 -34.24 -18.12 24.74
CA PRO A 554 -33.12 -17.64 23.95
C PRO A 554 -32.02 -17.07 24.85
N GLN A 555 -30.78 -17.37 24.50
CA GLN A 555 -29.60 -16.82 25.16
C GLN A 555 -29.14 -15.56 24.41
N ALA A 556 -29.26 -14.41 25.07
CA ALA A 556 -28.94 -13.10 24.46
C ALA A 556 -27.49 -13.02 23.98
N ASP A 557 -26.54 -13.52 24.77
CA ASP A 557 -25.11 -13.53 24.42
C ASP A 557 -24.81 -14.32 23.13
N LEU A 558 -25.49 -15.46 22.94
CA LEU A 558 -25.36 -16.25 21.71
C LEU A 558 -25.96 -15.52 20.51
N ILE A 559 -27.12 -14.89 20.68
CA ILE A 559 -27.75 -14.09 19.61
C ILE A 559 -26.85 -12.91 19.23
N LEU A 560 -26.27 -12.23 20.20
CA LEU A 560 -25.32 -11.14 19.97
C LEU A 560 -24.09 -11.64 19.19
N ALA A 561 -23.50 -12.76 19.60
CA ALA A 561 -22.38 -13.37 18.89
C ALA A 561 -22.73 -13.71 17.44
N ILE A 562 -23.94 -14.21 17.18
CA ILE A 562 -24.43 -14.52 15.83
C ILE A 562 -24.67 -13.21 15.03
N ALA A 563 -25.24 -12.18 15.65
CA ALA A 563 -25.47 -10.89 15.02
C ALA A 563 -24.18 -10.14 14.68
N ASN A 564 -23.08 -10.44 15.35
CA ASN A 564 -21.77 -9.80 15.14
C ASN A 564 -20.76 -10.68 14.41
N CYS A 565 -21.17 -11.86 13.90
CA CYS A 565 -20.25 -12.77 13.22
C CYS A 565 -19.99 -12.38 11.75
N ALA A 566 -18.90 -12.90 11.19
CA ALA A 566 -18.48 -12.63 9.80
C ALA A 566 -19.42 -13.21 8.71
N TYR A 567 -20.39 -14.06 9.08
CA TYR A 567 -21.28 -14.75 8.13
C TYR A 567 -22.64 -14.06 8.01
N ALA A 568 -22.87 -13.34 6.90
CA ALA A 568 -24.07 -12.51 6.72
C ALA A 568 -25.43 -13.24 6.86
N PRO A 569 -25.61 -14.49 6.37
CA PRO A 569 -26.85 -15.23 6.59
C PRO A 569 -27.13 -15.53 8.07
N ALA A 570 -26.10 -15.75 8.88
CA ALA A 570 -26.26 -15.93 10.33
C ALA A 570 -26.75 -14.64 11.00
N ARG A 571 -26.18 -13.49 10.64
CA ARG A 571 -26.62 -12.19 11.16
C ARG A 571 -28.08 -11.91 10.81
N SER A 572 -28.47 -12.19 9.57
CA SER A 572 -29.85 -12.05 9.11
C SER A 572 -30.82 -12.90 9.94
N GLU A 573 -30.43 -14.13 10.29
CA GLU A 573 -31.23 -15.00 11.16
C GLU A 573 -31.31 -14.46 12.59
N ALA A 574 -30.20 -13.96 13.16
CA ALA A 574 -30.22 -13.32 14.47
C ALA A 574 -31.15 -12.09 14.50
N HIS A 575 -31.14 -11.26 13.46
CA HIS A 575 -32.07 -10.13 13.33
C HIS A 575 -33.52 -10.61 13.29
N ASN A 576 -33.81 -11.71 12.60
CA ASN A 576 -35.14 -12.31 12.56
C ASN A 576 -35.57 -12.83 13.94
N TRP A 577 -34.68 -13.48 14.70
CA TRP A 577 -34.96 -13.93 16.06
C TRP A 577 -35.22 -12.76 17.02
N ILE A 578 -34.47 -11.67 16.89
CA ILE A 578 -34.70 -10.45 17.67
C ILE A 578 -36.06 -9.84 17.32
N ARG A 579 -36.42 -9.74 16.03
CA ARG A 579 -37.73 -9.23 15.59
C ARG A 579 -38.91 -10.08 16.05
N ALA A 580 -38.72 -11.39 16.16
CA ALA A 580 -39.77 -12.30 16.61
C ALA A 580 -40.10 -12.13 18.11
N GLN A 581 -39.18 -11.58 18.92
CA GLN A 581 -39.32 -11.42 20.37
C GLN A 581 -38.82 -10.06 20.86
N ILE A 582 -39.21 -8.98 20.17
CA ILE A 582 -38.74 -7.61 20.46
C ILE A 582 -38.94 -7.27 21.94
N ASP A 583 -40.12 -7.54 22.51
CA ASP A 583 -40.45 -7.21 23.91
C ASP A 583 -39.46 -7.82 24.91
N ARG A 584 -38.89 -8.99 24.59
CA ARG A 584 -37.90 -9.67 25.44
C ARG A 584 -36.51 -9.06 25.33
N PHE A 585 -36.08 -8.71 24.11
CA PHE A 585 -34.69 -8.27 23.85
C PHE A 585 -34.49 -6.76 23.95
N ILE A 586 -35.54 -5.96 23.79
CA ILE A 586 -35.43 -4.51 23.74
C ILE A 586 -35.06 -3.89 25.10
N THR A 587 -35.23 -4.65 26.19
CA THR A 587 -34.86 -4.25 27.55
C THR A 587 -33.49 -4.77 27.99
N ASP A 588 -32.82 -5.59 27.17
CA ASP A 588 -31.50 -6.13 27.47
C ASP A 588 -30.41 -5.11 27.09
N ASP A 589 -29.85 -4.43 28.09
CA ASP A 589 -28.86 -3.37 27.91
C ASP A 589 -27.58 -3.87 27.23
N ARG A 590 -27.15 -5.10 27.55
CA ARG A 590 -25.93 -5.70 27.00
C ARG A 590 -26.09 -6.05 25.53
N LEU A 591 -27.22 -6.68 25.18
CA LEU A 591 -27.53 -7.02 23.80
C LEU A 591 -27.63 -5.75 22.94
N ILE A 592 -28.41 -4.75 23.37
CA ILE A 592 -28.60 -3.52 22.60
C ILE A 592 -27.28 -2.77 22.43
N ALA A 593 -26.50 -2.60 23.49
CA ALA A 593 -25.20 -1.94 23.39
C ALA A 593 -24.26 -2.70 22.45
N GLY A 594 -24.18 -4.03 22.56
CA GLY A 594 -23.36 -4.88 21.71
C GLY A 594 -23.76 -4.86 20.22
N LEU A 595 -25.05 -4.69 19.92
CA LEU A 595 -25.54 -4.50 18.54
C LEU A 595 -25.18 -3.12 17.99
N ILE A 596 -25.22 -2.07 18.83
CA ILE A 596 -24.87 -0.70 18.44
C ILE A 596 -23.37 -0.58 18.12
N VAL A 597 -22.51 -1.22 18.91
CA VAL A 597 -21.05 -1.24 18.68
C VAL A 597 -20.59 -2.42 17.83
N SER A 598 -21.51 -3.08 17.13
CA SER A 598 -21.21 -4.18 16.20
C SER A 598 -20.18 -3.74 15.15
N PRO A 599 -19.23 -4.60 14.73
CA PRO A 599 -18.38 -4.30 13.59
C PRO A 599 -19.12 -4.38 12.25
N GLU A 600 -20.32 -4.96 12.21
CA GLU A 600 -21.04 -5.28 10.98
C GLU A 600 -22.11 -4.23 10.66
N ALA A 601 -21.99 -3.60 9.47
CA ALA A 601 -22.81 -2.46 9.09
C ALA A 601 -24.32 -2.78 8.96
N ASP A 602 -24.67 -4.00 8.54
CA ASP A 602 -26.06 -4.48 8.48
C ASP A 602 -26.67 -4.62 9.87
N THR A 603 -25.91 -5.10 10.86
CA THR A 603 -26.35 -5.16 12.26
C THR A 603 -26.52 -3.78 12.87
N GLN A 604 -25.60 -2.85 12.62
CA GLN A 604 -25.74 -1.45 13.06
C GLN A 604 -26.98 -0.77 12.47
N LEU A 605 -27.25 -0.99 11.17
CA LEU A 605 -28.44 -0.46 10.50
C LEU A 605 -29.72 -1.07 11.08
N PHE A 606 -29.73 -2.39 11.28
CA PHE A 606 -30.86 -3.10 11.88
C PHE A 606 -31.18 -2.56 13.27
N VAL A 607 -30.19 -2.43 14.17
CA VAL A 607 -30.46 -1.95 15.54
C VAL A 607 -30.92 -0.49 15.53
N ARG A 608 -30.38 0.38 14.68
CA ARG A 608 -30.85 1.77 14.56
C ARG A 608 -32.31 1.84 14.13
N GLN A 609 -32.74 1.01 13.18
CA GLN A 609 -34.13 0.92 12.76
C GLN A 609 -35.04 0.36 13.87
N LEU A 610 -34.57 -0.65 14.61
CA LEU A 610 -35.30 -1.21 15.74
C LEU A 610 -35.53 -0.16 16.83
N LEU A 611 -34.47 0.54 17.23
CA LEU A 611 -34.51 1.54 18.31
C LEU A 611 -35.32 2.78 17.92
N SER A 612 -35.25 3.23 16.66
CA SER A 612 -36.01 4.40 16.19
C SER A 612 -37.52 4.19 16.21
N ASN A 613 -37.98 2.93 16.19
CA ASN A 613 -39.40 2.57 16.22
C ASN A 613 -39.86 2.13 17.63
N THR A 614 -39.02 2.26 18.65
CA THR A 614 -39.30 1.80 20.02
C THR A 614 -39.44 2.99 20.96
N ILE A 615 -40.44 2.95 21.84
CA ILE A 615 -40.59 3.91 22.94
C ILE A 615 -40.00 3.28 24.21
N PHE A 616 -39.00 3.92 24.79
CA PHE A 616 -38.34 3.44 26.01
C PHE A 616 -38.88 4.15 27.26
N PRO A 617 -39.11 3.41 28.37
CA PRO A 617 -39.18 4.00 29.69
C PRO A 617 -37.87 4.75 30.02
N ALA A 618 -37.97 5.87 30.74
CA ALA A 618 -36.81 6.73 31.01
C ALA A 618 -35.65 6.00 31.72
N ASP A 619 -35.96 5.12 32.67
CA ASP A 619 -34.94 4.36 33.42
C ASP A 619 -34.23 3.31 32.54
N THR A 620 -34.99 2.65 31.65
CA THR A 620 -34.44 1.69 30.68
C THR A 620 -33.54 2.40 29.66
N ALA A 621 -34.00 3.53 29.11
CA ALA A 621 -33.20 4.35 28.20
C ALA A 621 -31.89 4.79 28.85
N ARG A 622 -31.94 5.26 30.10
CA ARG A 622 -30.74 5.67 30.86
C ARG A 622 -29.76 4.51 31.03
N THR A 623 -30.26 3.32 31.40
CA THR A 623 -29.42 2.13 31.59
C THR A 623 -28.72 1.72 30.29
N ILE A 624 -29.47 1.71 29.18
CA ILE A 624 -28.93 1.42 27.83
C ILE A 624 -27.87 2.46 27.43
N ILE A 625 -28.14 3.76 27.61
CA ILE A 625 -27.20 4.84 27.27
C ILE A 625 -25.90 4.71 28.06
N VAL A 626 -25.97 4.47 29.38
CA VAL A 626 -24.78 4.29 30.22
C VAL A 626 -23.95 3.10 29.74
N ARG A 627 -24.60 1.99 29.36
CA ARG A 627 -23.90 0.83 28.79
C ARG A 627 -23.24 1.17 27.45
N ILE A 628 -23.95 1.81 26.53
CA ILE A 628 -23.41 2.19 25.22
C ILE A 628 -22.19 3.10 25.39
N ILE A 629 -22.28 4.11 26.25
CA ILE A 629 -21.16 5.03 26.49
C ILE A 629 -19.97 4.27 27.11
N ALA A 630 -20.22 3.36 28.05
CA ALA A 630 -19.16 2.52 28.61
C ALA A 630 -18.44 1.70 27.51
N GLU A 631 -19.17 1.08 26.59
CA GLU A 631 -18.58 0.36 25.45
C GLU A 631 -17.81 1.31 24.51
N LEU A 632 -18.38 2.48 24.18
CA LEU A 632 -17.72 3.49 23.34
C LEU A 632 -16.40 3.98 23.93
N LEU A 633 -16.33 4.19 25.24
CA LEU A 633 -15.12 4.63 25.95
C LEU A 633 -14.02 3.56 26.00
N THR A 634 -14.31 2.30 25.63
CA THR A 634 -13.28 1.24 25.51
C THR A 634 -12.68 1.14 24.11
N LEU A 635 -13.20 1.87 23.12
CA LEU A 635 -12.75 1.77 21.74
C LEU A 635 -11.38 2.43 21.54
N ASP A 636 -10.47 1.70 20.91
CA ASP A 636 -9.20 2.25 20.45
C ASP A 636 -9.36 3.10 19.17
N THR A 637 -8.28 3.76 18.75
CA THR A 637 -8.25 4.65 17.58
C THR A 637 -8.45 3.94 16.25
N THR A 638 -8.36 2.61 16.18
CA THR A 638 -8.56 1.85 14.93
C THR A 638 -10.03 1.59 14.61
N ARG A 639 -10.92 1.85 15.57
CA ARG A 639 -12.37 1.56 15.48
C ARG A 639 -13.24 2.80 15.26
N GLU A 640 -12.71 3.81 14.60
CA GLU A 640 -13.40 5.09 14.37
C GLU A 640 -14.77 4.92 13.68
N GLN A 641 -14.86 4.05 12.67
CA GLN A 641 -16.14 3.81 11.96
C GLN A 641 -17.23 3.23 12.86
N ILE A 642 -16.86 2.36 13.80
CA ILE A 642 -17.80 1.78 14.78
C ILE A 642 -18.28 2.89 15.71
N ALA A 643 -17.37 3.72 16.22
CA ALA A 643 -17.70 4.85 17.08
C ALA A 643 -18.62 5.87 16.37
N GLU A 644 -18.38 6.17 15.10
CA GLU A 644 -19.24 7.05 14.30
C GLU A 644 -20.66 6.50 14.16
N ASN A 645 -20.81 5.22 13.80
CA ASN A 645 -22.13 4.62 13.65
C ASN A 645 -22.88 4.50 14.98
N ALA A 646 -22.16 4.18 16.06
CA ALA A 646 -22.72 4.09 17.40
C ALA A 646 -23.17 5.46 17.94
N THR A 647 -22.34 6.50 17.78
CA THR A 647 -22.70 7.88 18.19
C THR A 647 -23.87 8.44 17.40
N GLN A 648 -23.94 8.17 16.09
CA GLN A 648 -25.10 8.55 15.29
C GLN A 648 -26.38 7.88 15.79
N THR A 649 -26.33 6.58 16.12
CA THR A 649 -27.47 5.87 16.70
C THR A 649 -27.85 6.45 18.07
N LEU A 650 -26.87 6.75 18.92
CA LEU A 650 -27.06 7.36 20.23
C LEU A 650 -27.82 8.69 20.12
N ILE A 651 -27.33 9.62 19.28
CA ILE A 651 -27.93 10.94 19.09
C ILE A 651 -29.32 10.83 18.46
N THR A 652 -29.50 9.95 17.47
CA THR A 652 -30.77 9.81 16.75
C THR A 652 -31.86 9.21 17.63
N CYS A 653 -31.57 8.13 18.34
CA CYS A 653 -32.56 7.34 19.06
C CYS A 653 -32.76 7.79 20.53
N PHE A 654 -31.77 8.46 21.13
CA PHE A 654 -31.79 8.80 22.56
C PHE A 654 -31.64 10.30 22.87
N SER A 655 -31.80 11.18 21.87
CA SER A 655 -31.62 12.64 22.00
C SER A 655 -32.23 13.27 23.26
N VAL A 656 -33.46 12.90 23.63
CA VAL A 656 -34.16 13.43 24.82
C VAL A 656 -33.51 12.97 26.12
N ALA A 657 -33.21 11.67 26.23
CA ALA A 657 -32.60 11.09 27.43
C ALA A 657 -31.16 11.59 27.63
N LEU A 658 -30.43 11.84 26.54
CA LEU A 658 -29.07 12.39 26.56
C LEU A 658 -28.98 13.78 27.20
N ARG A 659 -30.06 14.57 27.24
CA ARG A 659 -30.06 15.90 27.88
C ARG A 659 -29.88 15.84 29.40
N SER A 660 -30.09 14.67 30.01
CA SER A 660 -30.13 14.48 31.46
C SER A 660 -29.03 13.56 32.00
N ILE A 661 -28.04 13.20 31.18
CA ILE A 661 -26.94 12.33 31.61
C ILE A 661 -25.99 13.09 32.55
N GLY A 662 -25.24 12.36 33.38
CA GLY A 662 -24.28 12.99 34.29
C GLY A 662 -23.19 13.75 33.52
N LEU A 663 -22.87 14.96 33.95
CA LEU A 663 -21.89 15.81 33.26
C LEU A 663 -20.50 15.17 33.18
N GLU A 664 -20.08 14.40 34.20
CA GLU A 664 -18.81 13.66 34.16
C GLU A 664 -18.74 12.68 32.98
N ILE A 665 -19.85 12.05 32.61
CA ILE A 665 -19.91 11.15 31.44
C ILE A 665 -19.64 11.92 30.14
N VAL A 666 -20.17 13.15 30.05
CA VAL A 666 -19.93 14.04 28.91
C VAL A 666 -18.46 14.46 28.85
N LEU A 667 -17.86 14.76 30.01
CA LEU A 667 -16.44 15.11 30.11
C LEU A 667 -15.54 13.93 29.73
N ASP A 668 -15.90 12.69 30.08
CA ASP A 668 -15.16 11.50 29.68
C ASP A 668 -15.18 11.30 28.16
N LEU A 669 -16.32 11.56 27.49
CA LEU A 669 -16.41 11.56 26.03
C LEU A 669 -15.51 12.66 25.40
N LEU A 670 -15.50 13.86 25.98
CA LEU A 670 -14.66 14.98 25.53
C LEU A 670 -13.15 14.72 25.70
N ARG A 671 -12.76 13.91 26.67
CA ARG A 671 -11.36 13.53 26.93
C ARG A 671 -10.88 12.35 26.08
N HIS A 672 -11.78 11.68 25.36
CA HIS A 672 -11.44 10.47 24.61
C HIS A 672 -10.52 10.78 23.41
N PRO A 673 -9.55 9.91 23.05
CA PRO A 673 -8.64 10.14 21.93
C PRO A 673 -9.31 10.17 20.54
N LEU A 674 -10.51 9.57 20.38
CA LEU A 674 -11.26 9.58 19.12
C LEU A 674 -12.00 10.91 18.90
N PRO A 675 -11.74 11.66 17.81
CA PRO A 675 -12.41 12.92 17.51
C PRO A 675 -13.94 12.83 17.41
N VAL A 676 -14.45 11.69 16.93
CA VAL A 676 -15.89 11.45 16.83
C VAL A 676 -16.58 11.36 18.21
N LEU A 677 -15.90 10.80 19.21
CA LEU A 677 -16.43 10.74 20.58
C LEU A 677 -16.34 12.11 21.27
N GLN A 678 -15.29 12.89 21.02
CA GLN A 678 -15.22 14.27 21.49
C GLN A 678 -16.36 15.12 20.90
N THR A 679 -16.62 14.95 19.60
CA THR A 679 -17.73 15.63 18.92
C THR A 679 -19.08 15.22 19.50
N CYS A 680 -19.28 13.92 19.76
CA CYS A 680 -20.50 13.43 20.40
C CYS A 680 -20.68 14.02 21.80
N GLY A 681 -19.62 14.05 22.62
CA GLY A 681 -19.63 14.69 23.93
C GLY A 681 -20.01 16.17 23.85
N ALA A 682 -19.40 16.91 22.92
CA ALA A 682 -19.71 18.32 22.69
C ALA A 682 -21.18 18.53 22.25
N GLN A 683 -21.71 17.68 21.35
CA GLN A 683 -23.09 17.76 20.89
C GLN A 683 -24.11 17.45 22.00
N ILE A 684 -23.79 16.48 22.87
CA ILE A 684 -24.59 16.21 24.07
C ILE A 684 -24.57 17.43 24.99
N LEU A 685 -23.39 18.01 25.22
CA LEU A 685 -23.22 19.20 26.05
C LEU A 685 -24.03 20.40 25.55
N LEU A 686 -24.03 20.65 24.24
CA LEU A 686 -24.77 21.75 23.60
C LEU A 686 -26.29 21.68 23.84
N ASN A 687 -26.83 20.46 24.00
CA ASN A 687 -28.26 20.20 24.20
C ASN A 687 -28.59 19.79 25.63
N HIS A 688 -27.61 19.86 26.54
CA HIS A 688 -27.74 19.41 27.92
C HIS A 688 -28.69 20.31 28.72
N GLN A 689 -29.32 19.77 29.76
CA GLN A 689 -30.24 20.54 30.62
C GLN A 689 -29.53 21.57 31.51
N THR A 690 -28.23 21.39 31.77
CA THR A 690 -27.41 22.36 32.50
C THR A 690 -27.22 23.60 31.64
N GLN A 691 -27.55 24.77 32.18
CA GLN A 691 -27.38 26.02 31.46
C GLN A 691 -25.90 26.30 31.22
N THR A 692 -25.58 26.97 30.11
CA THR A 692 -24.19 27.30 29.73
C THR A 692 -23.45 28.07 30.82
N ILE A 693 -24.14 28.94 31.57
CA ILE A 693 -23.57 29.72 32.68
C ILE A 693 -23.18 28.85 33.89
N ASP A 694 -23.82 27.69 34.05
CA ASP A 694 -23.59 26.75 35.14
C ASP A 694 -22.57 25.65 34.77
N LEU A 695 -21.99 25.72 33.57
CA LEU A 695 -20.96 24.77 33.15
C LEU A 695 -19.66 24.97 33.97
N PRO A 696 -18.87 23.89 34.15
CA PRO A 696 -17.58 23.97 34.84
C PRO A 696 -16.69 25.09 34.29
N PRO A 697 -16.06 25.89 35.17
CA PRO A 697 -15.15 26.95 34.74
C PRO A 697 -14.04 26.43 33.81
N GLY A 698 -13.75 27.17 32.75
CA GLY A 698 -12.73 26.80 31.75
C GLY A 698 -13.16 25.75 30.73
N LEU A 699 -14.36 25.15 30.84
CA LEU A 699 -14.81 24.15 29.89
C LEU A 699 -15.00 24.73 28.48
N ILE A 700 -15.66 25.88 28.36
CA ILE A 700 -15.86 26.54 27.05
C ILE A 700 -14.50 26.87 26.42
N ASP A 701 -13.56 27.40 27.20
CA ASP A 701 -12.21 27.72 26.72
C ASP A 701 -11.51 26.47 26.19
N ALA A 702 -11.57 25.36 26.92
CA ALA A 702 -11.02 24.07 26.48
C ALA A 702 -11.67 23.55 25.18
N LEU A 703 -12.96 23.79 24.96
CA LEU A 703 -13.63 23.43 23.70
C LEU A 703 -13.15 24.31 22.54
N LEU A 704 -12.97 25.61 22.76
CA LEU A 704 -12.47 26.56 21.77
C LEU A 704 -11.03 26.24 21.35
N GLU A 705 -10.21 25.73 22.27
CA GLU A 705 -8.82 25.32 22.06
C GLU A 705 -8.66 23.88 21.53
N SER A 706 -9.76 23.14 21.37
CA SER A 706 -9.71 21.74 20.94
C SER A 706 -9.00 21.57 19.58
N PRO A 707 -8.20 20.52 19.38
CA PRO A 707 -7.65 20.21 18.06
C PRO A 707 -8.73 19.78 17.04
N VAL A 708 -9.93 19.42 17.51
CA VAL A 708 -11.03 18.91 16.67
C VAL A 708 -11.96 20.05 16.24
N ALA A 709 -12.08 20.29 14.93
CA ALA A 709 -12.82 21.42 14.37
C ALA A 709 -14.31 21.47 14.77
N SER A 710 -15.00 20.33 14.72
CA SER A 710 -16.41 20.21 15.14
C SER A 710 -16.61 20.55 16.62
N VAL A 711 -15.65 20.19 17.48
CA VAL A 711 -15.68 20.51 18.92
C VAL A 711 -15.52 22.01 19.13
N ARG A 712 -14.60 22.67 18.40
CA ARG A 712 -14.45 24.12 18.48
C ARG A 712 -15.69 24.88 18.04
N VAL A 713 -16.33 24.45 16.94
CA VAL A 713 -17.60 25.02 16.45
C VAL A 713 -18.67 24.96 17.54
N ILE A 714 -18.78 23.81 18.22
CA ILE A 714 -19.73 23.66 19.33
C ILE A 714 -19.34 24.52 20.54
N GLY A 715 -18.04 24.65 20.82
CA GLY A 715 -17.53 25.59 21.83
C GLY A 715 -17.96 27.02 21.56
N VAL A 716 -17.89 27.48 20.30
CA VAL A 716 -18.37 28.82 19.88
C VAL A 716 -19.89 28.95 20.03
N GLN A 717 -20.65 27.89 19.70
CA GLN A 717 -22.10 27.88 19.87
C GLN A 717 -22.50 27.94 21.35
N LEU A 718 -21.83 27.18 22.22
CA LEU A 718 -22.01 27.24 23.66
C LEU A 718 -21.67 28.63 24.20
N PHE A 719 -20.52 29.19 23.81
CA PHE A 719 -20.18 30.57 24.14
C PHE A 719 -21.30 31.54 23.74
N GLY A 720 -21.85 31.41 22.52
CA GLY A 720 -22.96 32.21 22.01
C GLY A 720 -24.29 32.10 22.77
N GLN A 721 -24.50 31.03 23.55
CA GLN A 721 -25.67 30.82 24.40
C GLN A 721 -25.57 31.52 25.76
N LEU A 722 -24.43 32.13 26.09
CA LEU A 722 -24.31 32.96 27.29
C LEU A 722 -25.25 34.18 27.22
N PRO A 723 -25.72 34.69 28.37
CA PRO A 723 -26.47 35.95 28.45
C PRO A 723 -25.74 37.11 27.77
N ASP A 724 -26.49 38.02 27.14
CA ASP A 724 -25.92 39.13 26.37
C ASP A 724 -25.03 40.05 27.19
N GLU A 725 -25.38 40.28 28.46
CA GLU A 725 -24.57 41.06 29.39
C GLU A 725 -23.14 40.49 29.52
N LEU A 726 -23.01 39.17 29.64
CA LEU A 726 -21.71 38.49 29.72
C LEU A 726 -20.96 38.46 28.39
N LEU A 727 -21.69 38.41 27.28
CA LEU A 727 -21.09 38.45 25.94
C LEU A 727 -20.55 39.85 25.60
N LEU A 728 -21.29 40.89 25.97
CA LEU A 728 -20.88 42.28 25.81
C LEU A 728 -19.62 42.59 26.65
N ASP A 729 -19.54 42.06 27.87
CA ASP A 729 -18.34 42.15 28.72
C ASP A 729 -17.12 41.42 28.12
N ARG A 730 -17.33 40.54 27.14
CA ARG A 730 -16.30 39.71 26.48
C ARG A 730 -16.12 40.03 25.00
N ILE A 731 -16.33 41.29 24.61
CA ILE A 731 -16.23 41.73 23.20
C ILE A 731 -14.88 41.38 22.54
N GLU A 732 -13.77 41.42 23.28
CA GLU A 732 -12.45 41.08 22.74
C GLU A 732 -12.36 39.60 22.31
N LEU A 733 -13.06 38.69 22.99
CA LEU A 733 -13.15 37.29 22.57
C LEU A 733 -14.03 37.14 21.31
N ILE A 734 -15.13 37.89 21.22
CA ILE A 734 -15.96 37.93 20.00
C ILE A 734 -15.12 38.41 18.81
N LEU A 735 -14.36 39.49 18.97
CA LEU A 735 -13.46 39.99 17.94
C LEU A 735 -12.42 38.94 17.55
N THR A 736 -11.80 38.29 18.53
CA THR A 736 -10.85 37.19 18.30
C THR A 736 -11.47 36.07 17.47
N LEU A 737 -12.72 35.67 17.74
CA LEU A 737 -13.43 34.62 17.00
C LEU A 737 -13.81 35.05 15.57
N VAL A 738 -14.23 36.31 15.38
CA VAL A 738 -14.56 36.86 14.04
C VAL A 738 -13.34 37.00 13.16
N THR A 739 -12.19 37.31 13.75
CA THR A 739 -10.92 37.50 13.03
C THR A 739 -10.00 36.29 13.09
N HIS A 740 -10.48 35.17 13.62
CA HIS A 740 -9.69 33.95 13.81
C HIS A 740 -9.16 33.42 12.47
N GLU A 741 -7.97 32.82 12.45
CA GLU A 741 -7.39 32.24 11.22
C GLU A 741 -8.25 31.13 10.62
N LEU A 742 -8.91 30.34 11.49
CA LEU A 742 -9.78 29.22 11.13
C LEU A 742 -11.19 29.68 10.67
N PRO A 743 -11.64 29.31 9.45
CA PRO A 743 -12.91 29.76 8.89
C PRO A 743 -14.15 29.26 9.64
N GLU A 744 -14.11 28.06 10.22
CA GLU A 744 -15.22 27.48 10.98
C GLU A 744 -15.53 28.27 12.26
N MET A 745 -14.50 28.85 12.90
CA MET A 745 -14.66 29.71 14.09
C MET A 745 -15.37 31.00 13.73
N ARG A 746 -14.93 31.63 12.62
CA ARG A 746 -15.54 32.85 12.08
C ARG A 746 -17.01 32.61 11.71
N SER A 747 -17.31 31.47 11.10
CA SER A 747 -18.67 31.10 10.72
C SER A 747 -19.57 30.83 11.92
N ALA A 748 -19.07 30.11 12.94
CA ALA A 748 -19.85 29.70 14.10
C ALA A 748 -20.33 30.87 14.98
N ILE A 749 -19.55 31.96 15.07
CA ILE A 749 -19.89 33.11 15.93
C ILE A 749 -20.94 34.06 15.33
N ARG A 750 -21.21 33.96 14.01
CA ARG A 750 -22.07 34.91 13.28
C ARG A 750 -23.47 35.03 13.86
N ALA A 751 -24.10 33.90 14.20
CA ALA A 751 -25.46 33.89 14.77
C ALA A 751 -25.53 34.64 16.10
N SER A 752 -24.51 34.51 16.94
CA SER A 752 -24.39 35.23 18.21
C SER A 752 -24.25 36.73 17.97
N ILE A 753 -23.43 37.13 17.00
CA ILE A 753 -23.26 38.55 16.64
C ILE A 753 -24.55 39.14 16.09
N GLN A 754 -25.24 38.43 15.21
CA GLN A 754 -26.52 38.86 14.66
C GLN A 754 -27.55 39.09 15.79
N ARG A 755 -27.62 38.15 16.74
CA ARG A 755 -28.50 38.22 17.90
C ARG A 755 -28.19 39.43 18.79
N ILE A 756 -26.92 39.63 19.15
CA ILE A 756 -26.50 40.76 20.01
C ILE A 756 -26.70 42.10 19.27
N ALA A 757 -26.31 42.18 17.99
CA ALA A 757 -26.43 43.41 17.19
C ALA A 757 -27.89 43.84 17.00
N ALA A 758 -28.82 42.89 16.91
CA ALA A 758 -30.26 43.20 16.84
C ALA A 758 -30.79 43.81 18.15
N ALA A 759 -30.27 43.39 19.31
CA ALA A 759 -30.71 43.85 20.62
C ALA A 759 -29.95 45.09 21.14
N HIS A 760 -28.70 45.30 20.71
CA HIS A 760 -27.79 46.31 21.26
C HIS A 760 -27.09 47.14 20.16
N PRO A 761 -27.67 48.27 19.69
CA PRO A 761 -27.09 49.06 18.60
C PRO A 761 -25.67 49.59 18.85
N ALA A 762 -25.31 49.89 20.12
CA ALA A 762 -23.96 50.35 20.47
C ALA A 762 -22.88 49.30 20.14
N PHE A 763 -23.21 48.02 20.24
CA PHE A 763 -22.32 46.91 19.90
C PHE A 763 -21.97 46.91 18.40
N THR A 764 -22.94 47.21 17.53
CA THR A 764 -22.72 47.34 16.08
C THR A 764 -21.68 48.42 15.78
N THR A 765 -21.78 49.59 16.41
CA THR A 765 -20.79 50.66 16.24
C THR A 765 -19.40 50.22 16.66
N THR A 766 -19.26 49.60 17.83
CA THR A 766 -17.96 49.10 18.30
C THR A 766 -17.36 48.04 17.38
N LEU A 767 -18.19 47.14 16.84
CA LEU A 767 -17.74 46.14 15.85
C LEU A 767 -17.25 46.79 14.56
N LEU A 768 -17.95 47.79 14.04
CA LEU A 768 -17.56 48.50 12.82
C LEU A 768 -16.21 49.21 13.00
N ASP A 769 -16.03 49.91 14.12
CA ASP A 769 -14.79 50.63 14.44
C ASP A 769 -13.56 49.69 14.47
N ARG A 770 -13.76 48.41 14.83
CA ARG A 770 -12.70 47.41 14.92
C ARG A 770 -12.51 46.61 13.62
N LEU A 771 -13.58 46.32 12.88
CA LEU A 771 -13.54 45.46 11.69
C LEU A 771 -13.22 46.21 10.39
N ILE A 772 -13.65 47.47 10.24
CA ILE A 772 -13.36 48.26 9.03
C ILE A 772 -11.85 48.45 8.83
N PRO A 773 -11.05 48.80 9.86
CA PRO A 773 -9.60 48.91 9.70
C PRO A 773 -8.93 47.61 9.24
N ILE A 774 -9.47 46.44 9.62
CA ILE A 774 -8.94 45.14 9.19
C ILE A 774 -9.11 44.94 7.68
N LEU A 775 -10.26 45.31 7.13
CA LEU A 775 -10.53 45.27 5.68
C LEU A 775 -9.66 46.23 4.85
N LEU A 776 -9.03 47.21 5.50
CA LEU A 776 -8.14 48.19 4.87
C LEU A 776 -6.66 47.82 5.00
N ALA A 777 -6.33 46.91 5.92
CA ALA A 777 -4.99 46.36 6.07
C ALA A 777 -4.73 45.22 5.07
N PRO A 778 -3.46 44.80 4.85
CA PRO A 778 -3.17 43.55 4.17
C PRO A 778 -3.86 42.36 4.87
N GLU A 779 -4.42 41.46 4.08
CA GLU A 779 -5.16 40.31 4.61
C GLU A 779 -4.24 39.40 5.43
N ALA A 780 -4.58 39.23 6.72
CA ALA A 780 -3.77 38.43 7.64
C ALA A 780 -3.87 36.92 7.35
N HIS A 781 -5.06 36.45 6.98
CA HIS A 781 -5.38 35.03 6.75
C HIS A 781 -6.32 34.88 5.56
N GLU A 782 -6.17 33.80 4.79
CA GLU A 782 -6.99 33.55 3.60
C GLU A 782 -8.50 33.54 3.92
N GLY A 783 -9.26 34.34 3.16
CA GLY A 783 -10.72 34.40 3.27
C GLY A 783 -11.24 35.15 4.51
N LEU A 784 -10.36 35.82 5.27
CA LEU A 784 -10.74 36.68 6.39
C LEU A 784 -11.55 37.88 5.90
N HIS A 785 -11.07 38.59 4.87
CA HIS A 785 -11.76 39.78 4.37
C HIS A 785 -13.15 39.44 3.82
N THR A 786 -13.27 38.31 3.13
CA THR A 786 -14.57 37.80 2.65
C THR A 786 -15.50 37.49 3.81
N SER A 787 -15.00 36.86 4.88
CA SER A 787 -15.81 36.51 6.07
C SER A 787 -16.32 37.76 6.79
N ILE A 788 -15.44 38.75 7.00
CA ILE A 788 -15.81 40.04 7.62
C ILE A 788 -16.82 40.77 6.73
N SER A 789 -16.56 40.87 5.42
CA SER A 789 -17.47 41.53 4.48
C SER A 789 -18.86 40.89 4.52
N GLN A 790 -18.96 39.56 4.54
CA GLN A 790 -20.24 38.85 4.66
C GLN A 790 -20.94 39.11 6.00
N LEU A 791 -20.21 39.13 7.11
CA LEU A 791 -20.76 39.48 8.42
C LEU A 791 -21.35 40.89 8.42
N LEU A 792 -20.58 41.87 7.93
CA LEU A 792 -21.01 43.26 7.86
C LEU A 792 -22.21 43.45 6.93
N GLN A 793 -22.27 42.73 5.79
CA GLN A 793 -23.37 42.84 4.83
C GLN A 793 -24.67 42.18 5.32
N ASN A 794 -24.59 41.01 5.96
CA ASN A 794 -25.76 40.14 6.16
C ASN A 794 -26.23 40.08 7.63
N ASP A 795 -25.34 40.27 8.59
CA ASP A 795 -25.62 39.97 10.00
C ASP A 795 -25.75 41.23 10.87
N LEU A 796 -25.31 42.39 10.39
CA LEU A 796 -25.42 43.67 11.11
C LEU A 796 -26.53 44.55 10.53
N PRO A 797 -27.54 44.97 11.33
CA PRO A 797 -28.66 45.75 10.83
C PRO A 797 -28.32 47.23 10.60
N ASN A 798 -28.86 47.80 9.52
CA ASN A 798 -29.01 49.25 9.24
C ASN A 798 -27.75 50.14 9.20
N TRP A 799 -26.55 49.64 9.47
CA TRP A 799 -25.35 50.48 9.52
C TRP A 799 -24.94 51.04 8.15
N MET A 800 -25.14 50.28 7.07
CA MET A 800 -24.78 50.71 5.71
C MET A 800 -25.53 51.98 5.27
N ALA A 801 -26.74 52.23 5.79
CA ALA A 801 -27.51 53.44 5.45
C ALA A 801 -27.01 54.71 6.18
N VAL A 802 -26.35 54.54 7.32
CA VAL A 802 -25.87 55.65 8.17
C VAL A 802 -24.36 55.89 8.05
N THR A 803 -23.65 55.09 7.27
CA THR A 803 -22.21 55.23 7.05
C THR A 803 -21.85 56.48 6.23
N SER A 804 -20.59 56.89 6.31
CA SER A 804 -20.08 58.10 5.68
C SER A 804 -19.50 57.83 4.28
N PRO A 805 -19.53 58.82 3.36
CA PRO A 805 -18.89 58.71 2.06
C PRO A 805 -17.38 58.44 2.16
N GLU A 806 -16.70 59.02 3.15
CA GLU A 806 -15.24 58.92 3.31
C GLU A 806 -14.79 57.46 3.54
N ILE A 807 -15.49 56.73 4.40
CA ILE A 807 -15.23 55.30 4.66
C ILE A 807 -15.47 54.49 3.39
N THR A 808 -16.55 54.78 2.67
CA THR A 808 -16.91 54.07 1.43
C THR A 808 -15.85 54.26 0.35
N TRP A 809 -15.38 55.49 0.13
CA TRP A 809 -14.32 55.78 -0.83
C TRP A 809 -12.98 55.13 -0.44
N THR A 810 -12.67 55.11 0.85
CA THR A 810 -11.47 54.41 1.35
C THR A 810 -11.54 52.92 1.02
N LEU A 811 -12.69 52.27 1.23
CA LEU A 811 -12.90 50.86 0.89
C LEU A 811 -12.85 50.60 -0.64
N LEU A 812 -13.35 51.53 -1.47
CA LEU A 812 -13.29 51.44 -2.93
C LEU A 812 -11.85 51.45 -3.45
N THR A 813 -10.97 52.22 -2.81
CA THR A 813 -9.55 52.28 -3.18
C THR A 813 -8.71 51.14 -2.60
N SER A 814 -9.30 50.28 -1.77
CA SER A 814 -8.58 49.14 -1.20
C SER A 814 -8.17 48.15 -2.29
N PRO A 815 -6.98 47.52 -2.20
CA PRO A 815 -6.60 46.44 -3.10
C PRO A 815 -7.41 45.15 -2.87
N ALA A 816 -8.14 45.03 -1.75
CA ALA A 816 -8.90 43.84 -1.41
C ALA A 816 -10.29 43.84 -2.08
N THR A 817 -10.55 42.83 -2.93
CA THR A 817 -11.84 42.63 -3.62
C THR A 817 -13.04 42.60 -2.67
N ALA A 818 -12.92 41.97 -1.49
CA ALA A 818 -14.01 41.90 -0.51
C ALA A 818 -14.37 43.26 0.11
N SER A 819 -13.39 44.17 0.22
CA SER A 819 -13.57 45.54 0.70
C SER A 819 -14.24 46.40 -0.38
N GLN A 820 -13.83 46.24 -1.63
CA GLN A 820 -14.46 46.89 -2.79
C GLN A 820 -15.91 46.42 -2.98
N ASP A 821 -16.19 45.12 -2.81
CA ASP A 821 -17.55 44.56 -2.87
C ASP A 821 -18.46 45.14 -1.77
N LEU A 822 -17.96 45.20 -0.52
CA LEU A 822 -18.65 45.87 0.58
C LEU A 822 -18.97 47.33 0.24
N ALA A 823 -18.00 48.05 -0.32
CA ALA A 823 -18.19 49.44 -0.72
C ALA A 823 -19.22 49.58 -1.85
N GLY A 824 -19.23 48.67 -2.83
CA GLY A 824 -20.26 48.60 -3.86
C GLY A 824 -21.67 48.42 -3.27
N LYS A 825 -21.82 47.60 -2.23
CA LYS A 825 -23.10 47.43 -1.51
C LYS A 825 -23.51 48.69 -0.74
N ILE A 826 -22.57 49.34 -0.07
CA ILE A 826 -22.82 50.62 0.60
C ILE A 826 -23.27 51.68 -0.41
N LEU A 827 -22.60 51.77 -1.57
CA LEU A 827 -22.98 52.67 -2.65
C LEU A 827 -24.39 52.38 -3.18
N GLN A 828 -24.78 51.11 -3.35
CA GLN A 828 -26.14 50.74 -3.77
C GLN A 828 -27.18 51.23 -2.76
N VAL A 829 -26.96 50.96 -1.47
CA VAL A 829 -27.87 51.36 -0.38
C VAL A 829 -28.02 52.90 -0.31
N ASN A 830 -26.96 53.65 -0.60
CA ASN A 830 -26.96 55.12 -0.54
C ASN A 830 -27.09 55.81 -1.90
N SER A 831 -27.35 55.06 -2.97
CA SER A 831 -27.34 55.55 -4.37
C SER A 831 -28.21 56.79 -4.54
N THR A 832 -29.46 56.75 -4.06
CA THR A 832 -30.39 57.89 -4.11
C THR A 832 -29.90 59.11 -3.35
N ARG A 833 -29.25 58.93 -2.18
CA ARG A 833 -28.80 60.05 -1.33
C ARG A 833 -27.56 60.73 -1.88
N TRP A 834 -26.65 59.95 -2.48
CA TRP A 834 -25.34 60.46 -2.91
C TRP A 834 -25.27 60.84 -4.38
N ALA A 835 -26.16 60.31 -5.24
CA ALA A 835 -26.18 60.59 -6.66
C ALA A 835 -26.14 62.11 -6.98
N ASP A 836 -26.97 62.91 -6.29
CA ASP A 836 -27.04 64.35 -6.51
C ASP A 836 -25.80 65.13 -6.01
N THR A 837 -24.99 64.52 -5.13
CA THR A 837 -23.81 65.16 -4.53
C THR A 837 -22.52 64.94 -5.32
N LEU A 838 -22.51 63.94 -6.23
CA LEU A 838 -21.33 63.54 -6.99
C LEU A 838 -21.35 64.10 -8.41
N ALA A 839 -20.18 64.44 -8.95
CA ALA A 839 -20.04 64.85 -10.34
C ALA A 839 -20.37 63.69 -11.30
N THR A 840 -20.91 63.99 -12.47
CA THR A 840 -21.35 62.96 -13.42
C THR A 840 -20.20 62.10 -13.90
N GLU A 841 -19.01 62.69 -14.07
CA GLU A 841 -17.77 61.98 -14.42
C GLU A 841 -17.40 60.94 -13.35
N GLN A 842 -17.52 61.32 -12.06
CA GLN A 842 -17.21 60.41 -10.94
C GLN A 842 -18.18 59.24 -10.89
N ILE A 843 -19.47 59.48 -11.17
CA ILE A 843 -20.47 58.41 -11.24
C ILE A 843 -20.22 57.51 -12.45
N ALA A 844 -19.88 58.09 -13.61
CA ALA A 844 -19.54 57.35 -14.82
C ALA A 844 -18.26 56.50 -14.63
N GLU A 845 -17.29 56.98 -13.85
CA GLU A 845 -16.07 56.23 -13.50
C GLU A 845 -16.39 54.93 -12.75
N LEU A 846 -17.39 54.93 -11.86
CA LEU A 846 -17.84 53.71 -11.16
C LEU A 846 -18.27 52.58 -12.13
N THR A 847 -18.77 52.93 -13.32
CA THR A 847 -19.18 51.94 -14.34
C THR A 847 -18.02 51.21 -15.02
N HIS A 848 -16.77 51.63 -14.74
CA HIS A 848 -15.55 51.03 -15.26
C HIS A 848 -14.92 50.03 -14.28
N HIS A 849 -15.38 50.03 -13.02
CA HIS A 849 -14.79 49.23 -11.95
C HIS A 849 -14.92 47.72 -12.21
N GLU A 850 -13.97 46.93 -11.74
CA GLU A 850 -14.00 45.47 -11.90
C GLU A 850 -15.11 44.75 -11.11
N ILE A 851 -15.60 45.35 -10.03
CA ILE A 851 -16.61 44.76 -9.16
C ILE A 851 -17.99 45.15 -9.67
N LEU A 852 -18.81 44.15 -9.94
CA LEU A 852 -20.16 44.35 -10.47
C LEU A 852 -21.02 45.22 -9.54
N ALA A 853 -20.94 45.02 -8.22
CA ALA A 853 -21.75 45.78 -7.27
C ALA A 853 -21.51 47.30 -7.38
N ILE A 854 -20.26 47.72 -7.64
CA ILE A 854 -19.89 49.13 -7.84
C ILE A 854 -20.46 49.65 -9.16
N ARG A 855 -20.34 48.87 -10.26
CA ARG A 855 -20.90 49.26 -11.55
C ARG A 855 -22.42 49.44 -11.48
N VAL A 856 -23.11 48.51 -10.83
CA VAL A 856 -24.56 48.57 -10.61
C VAL A 856 -24.94 49.82 -9.80
N ALA A 857 -24.16 50.17 -8.77
CA ALA A 857 -24.39 51.41 -8.03
C ALA A 857 -24.24 52.65 -8.93
N GLY A 858 -23.20 52.67 -9.78
CA GLY A 858 -22.99 53.72 -10.77
C GLY A 858 -24.17 53.85 -11.75
N TRP A 859 -24.71 52.73 -12.24
CA TRP A 859 -25.90 52.72 -13.10
C TRP A 859 -27.12 53.31 -12.39
N GLN A 860 -27.39 52.87 -11.16
CA GLN A 860 -28.50 53.39 -10.34
C GLN A 860 -28.36 54.89 -10.07
N MET A 861 -27.15 55.35 -9.79
CA MET A 861 -26.86 56.78 -9.60
C MET A 861 -27.08 57.57 -10.90
N LEU A 862 -26.69 57.04 -12.07
CA LEU A 862 -26.95 57.68 -13.37
C LEU A 862 -28.44 57.74 -13.72
N GLU A 863 -29.20 56.69 -13.43
CA GLU A 863 -30.66 56.70 -13.56
C GLU A 863 -31.29 57.75 -12.62
N GLN A 864 -30.76 57.87 -11.39
CA GLN A 864 -31.23 58.85 -10.41
C GLN A 864 -30.98 60.30 -10.85
N ILE A 865 -29.80 60.60 -11.42
CA ILE A 865 -29.47 61.96 -11.89
C ILE A 865 -29.99 62.26 -13.29
N LEU A 866 -30.82 61.41 -13.90
CA LEU A 866 -31.37 61.64 -15.23
C LEU A 866 -32.01 63.05 -15.40
N PRO A 867 -32.72 63.63 -14.41
CA PRO A 867 -33.18 65.02 -14.49
C PRO A 867 -32.03 66.03 -14.64
N ARG A 868 -30.90 65.82 -13.97
CA ARG A 868 -29.68 66.65 -14.08
C ARG A 868 -29.05 66.51 -15.46
N LEU A 869 -28.94 65.29 -15.97
CA LEU A 869 -28.40 65.01 -17.32
C LEU A 869 -29.20 65.73 -18.41
N ARG A 870 -30.53 65.80 -18.30
CA ARG A 870 -31.39 66.52 -19.26
C ARG A 870 -31.17 68.03 -19.28
N GLN A 871 -30.76 68.61 -18.14
CA GLN A 871 -30.64 70.06 -17.98
C GLN A 871 -29.23 70.57 -18.29
N GLN A 872 -28.21 69.74 -18.15
CA GLN A 872 -26.81 70.13 -18.26
C GLN A 872 -26.11 69.39 -19.41
N PRO A 873 -25.83 70.05 -20.55
CA PRO A 873 -25.16 69.43 -21.68
C PRO A 873 -23.77 68.85 -21.36
N ALA A 874 -23.05 69.46 -20.41
CA ALA A 874 -21.74 68.98 -19.97
C ALA A 874 -21.85 67.63 -19.23
N ASP A 875 -22.84 67.49 -18.34
CA ASP A 875 -23.12 66.24 -17.63
C ASP A 875 -23.58 65.13 -18.60
N LEU A 876 -24.44 65.49 -19.56
CA LEU A 876 -24.90 64.54 -20.58
C LEU A 876 -23.73 64.02 -21.43
N LEU A 877 -22.77 64.89 -21.77
CA LEU A 877 -21.55 64.51 -22.46
C LEU A 877 -20.65 63.63 -21.58
N ALA A 878 -20.48 63.97 -20.30
CA ALA A 878 -19.72 63.16 -19.35
C ALA A 878 -20.29 61.74 -19.19
N ALA A 879 -21.61 61.59 -19.19
CA ALA A 879 -22.28 60.29 -19.09
C ALA A 879 -21.96 59.35 -20.29
N THR A 880 -21.49 59.88 -21.43
CA THR A 880 -21.08 59.04 -22.57
C THR A 880 -19.89 58.12 -22.23
N MET A 881 -19.09 58.48 -21.22
CA MET A 881 -17.96 57.69 -20.74
C MET A 881 -18.36 56.25 -20.39
N VAL A 882 -19.60 56.02 -19.94
CA VAL A 882 -20.11 54.67 -19.61
C VAL A 882 -19.95 53.69 -20.77
N MET A 883 -20.12 54.16 -22.02
CA MET A 883 -19.97 53.33 -23.22
C MET A 883 -18.50 53.00 -23.54
N ALA A 884 -17.55 53.72 -22.97
CA ALA A 884 -16.12 53.41 -23.08
C ALA A 884 -15.68 52.27 -22.13
N SER A 885 -16.56 51.82 -21.22
CA SER A 885 -16.24 50.75 -20.28
C SER A 885 -15.82 49.46 -20.97
N LYS A 886 -14.84 48.76 -20.39
CA LYS A 886 -14.41 47.43 -20.87
C LYS A 886 -15.47 46.36 -20.63
N TRP A 887 -16.38 46.58 -19.68
CA TRP A 887 -17.43 45.64 -19.29
C TRP A 887 -18.67 45.77 -20.17
N GLU A 888 -19.13 44.65 -20.74
CA GLU A 888 -20.29 44.61 -21.64
C GLU A 888 -21.58 45.09 -20.95
N ASP A 889 -21.79 44.68 -19.70
CA ASP A 889 -22.96 45.07 -18.91
C ASP A 889 -23.10 46.59 -18.75
N SER A 890 -22.00 47.30 -18.47
CA SER A 890 -21.98 48.77 -18.42
C SER A 890 -22.26 49.40 -19.77
N ARG A 891 -21.74 48.83 -20.87
CA ARG A 891 -22.04 49.34 -22.22
C ARG A 891 -23.50 49.16 -22.59
N GLN A 892 -24.09 48.01 -22.26
CA GLN A 892 -25.52 47.75 -22.46
C GLN A 892 -26.37 48.72 -21.64
N PHE A 893 -25.99 49.00 -20.40
CA PHE A 893 -26.61 50.07 -19.63
C PHE A 893 -26.48 51.44 -20.31
N GLY A 894 -25.30 51.78 -20.85
CA GLY A 894 -25.09 52.98 -21.66
C GLY A 894 -26.00 53.05 -22.89
N PHE A 895 -26.17 51.95 -23.63
CA PHE A 895 -27.09 51.88 -24.77
C PHE A 895 -28.54 52.08 -24.35
N LYS A 896 -28.95 51.50 -23.22
CA LYS A 896 -30.27 51.76 -22.62
C LYS A 896 -30.43 53.23 -22.23
N LEU A 897 -29.42 53.83 -21.59
CA LEU A 897 -29.45 55.22 -21.13
C LEU A 897 -29.67 56.19 -22.30
N PHE A 898 -28.88 56.05 -23.37
CA PHE A 898 -28.92 56.96 -24.53
C PHE A 898 -29.95 56.56 -25.60
N GLY A 899 -30.42 55.31 -25.62
CA GLY A 899 -31.36 54.81 -26.65
C GLY A 899 -32.80 54.65 -26.17
N GLU A 900 -33.03 54.51 -24.86
CA GLU A 900 -34.36 54.26 -24.29
C GLU A 900 -34.77 55.29 -23.23
N LEU A 901 -33.86 55.66 -22.32
CA LEU A 901 -34.17 56.55 -21.19
C LEU A 901 -34.13 58.04 -21.56
N LEU A 902 -33.36 58.38 -22.58
CA LEU A 902 -33.29 59.71 -23.21
C LEU A 902 -34.00 59.68 -24.56
N THR A 903 -34.69 60.76 -24.89
CA THR A 903 -35.37 60.93 -26.17
C THR A 903 -34.41 61.50 -27.23
N PRO A 904 -34.64 61.22 -28.53
CA PRO A 904 -33.80 61.75 -29.61
C PRO A 904 -33.64 63.27 -29.62
N THR A 905 -34.65 64.01 -29.13
CA THR A 905 -34.61 65.48 -29.02
C THR A 905 -33.75 66.01 -27.88
N GLU A 906 -33.41 65.17 -26.91
CA GLU A 906 -32.55 65.52 -25.76
C GLU A 906 -31.05 65.30 -26.07
N LEU A 907 -30.72 64.65 -27.20
CA LEU A 907 -29.35 64.35 -27.59
C LEU A 907 -28.80 65.44 -28.50
N SER A 908 -27.77 66.16 -28.05
CA SER A 908 -27.06 67.14 -28.89
C SER A 908 -26.19 66.44 -29.94
N PRO A 909 -25.91 67.10 -31.09
CA PRO A 909 -24.96 66.59 -32.07
C PRO A 909 -23.59 66.24 -31.45
N SER A 910 -23.10 67.07 -30.52
CA SER A 910 -21.84 66.81 -29.81
C SER A 910 -21.83 65.51 -29.01
N VAL A 911 -22.95 65.12 -28.38
CA VAL A 911 -23.08 63.85 -27.66
C VAL A 911 -23.06 62.69 -28.64
N VAL A 912 -23.89 62.75 -29.69
CA VAL A 912 -23.97 61.67 -30.70
C VAL A 912 -22.63 61.49 -31.44
N ILE A 913 -21.95 62.58 -31.76
CA ILE A 913 -20.61 62.57 -32.35
C ILE A 913 -19.61 61.91 -31.40
N SER A 914 -19.64 62.24 -30.10
CA SER A 914 -18.76 61.63 -29.11
C SER A 914 -18.97 60.12 -28.99
N ILE A 915 -20.21 59.61 -29.13
CA ILE A 915 -20.49 58.17 -29.17
C ILE A 915 -19.92 57.54 -30.45
N CYS A 916 -20.11 58.20 -31.59
CA CYS A 916 -19.59 57.78 -32.89
C CYS A 916 -18.06 57.79 -32.99
N ASP A 917 -17.36 58.59 -32.17
CA ASP A 917 -15.89 58.65 -32.10
C ASP A 917 -15.26 57.52 -31.26
N SER A 918 -16.08 56.58 -30.77
CA SER A 918 -15.60 55.45 -29.98
C SER A 918 -14.64 54.54 -30.75
N ASN A 919 -13.60 54.06 -30.07
CA ASN A 919 -12.71 53.04 -30.63
C ASN A 919 -13.39 51.65 -30.75
N ARG A 920 -14.56 51.42 -30.13
CA ARG A 920 -15.27 50.13 -30.17
C ARG A 920 -16.35 50.07 -31.25
N GLU A 921 -16.40 48.95 -31.98
CA GLU A 921 -17.32 48.77 -33.12
C GLU A 921 -18.80 48.71 -32.71
N ASP A 922 -19.11 48.07 -31.59
CA ASP A 922 -20.46 47.98 -31.00
C ASP A 922 -21.01 49.38 -30.66
N VAL A 923 -20.20 50.21 -29.99
CA VAL A 923 -20.56 51.58 -29.62
C VAL A 923 -20.71 52.46 -30.87
N ARG A 924 -19.81 52.35 -31.86
CA ARG A 924 -19.95 53.10 -33.12
C ARG A 924 -21.17 52.68 -33.92
N LYS A 925 -21.51 51.39 -33.94
CA LYS A 925 -22.74 50.92 -34.58
C LYS A 925 -23.96 51.56 -33.92
N PHE A 926 -24.03 51.52 -32.59
CA PHE A 926 -25.10 52.16 -31.83
C PHE A 926 -25.15 53.68 -32.08
N GLY A 927 -24.00 54.36 -32.08
CA GLY A 927 -23.92 55.78 -32.42
C GLY A 927 -24.48 56.10 -33.81
N ARG A 928 -24.15 55.30 -34.83
CA ARG A 928 -24.72 55.46 -36.18
C ARG A 928 -26.23 55.24 -36.23
N ASP A 929 -26.74 54.27 -35.47
CA ASP A 929 -28.17 54.03 -35.33
C ASP A 929 -28.86 55.25 -34.66
N LEU A 930 -28.24 55.83 -33.62
CA LEU A 930 -28.71 57.06 -32.97
C LEU A 930 -28.72 58.25 -33.92
N VAL A 931 -27.67 58.46 -34.73
CA VAL A 931 -27.64 59.53 -35.74
C VAL A 931 -28.88 59.45 -36.62
N GLY A 932 -29.26 58.26 -37.10
CA GLY A 932 -30.47 58.09 -37.93
C GLY A 932 -31.77 58.54 -37.25
N SER A 933 -31.86 58.43 -35.92
CA SER A 933 -33.03 58.84 -35.13
C SER A 933 -33.00 60.30 -34.66
N CYS A 934 -31.81 60.90 -34.51
CA CYS A 934 -31.61 62.26 -33.98
C CYS A 934 -31.27 63.28 -35.08
N PHE A 935 -31.18 62.86 -36.34
CA PHE A 935 -30.68 63.70 -37.43
C PHE A 935 -31.58 64.91 -37.70
N GLN A 936 -30.99 66.10 -37.69
CA GLN A 936 -31.60 67.31 -38.23
C GLN A 936 -30.77 67.82 -39.41
N GLN A 937 -31.45 68.35 -40.43
CA GLN A 937 -30.79 68.78 -41.67
C GLN A 937 -29.73 69.86 -41.42
N GLN A 938 -29.91 70.71 -40.41
CA GLN A 938 -28.96 71.77 -40.03
C GLN A 938 -27.62 71.23 -39.49
N ASP A 939 -27.60 70.02 -38.94
CA ASP A 939 -26.41 69.42 -38.31
C ASP A 939 -25.62 68.54 -39.29
N GLY A 940 -26.15 68.28 -40.50
CA GLY A 940 -25.56 67.36 -41.47
C GLY A 940 -24.15 67.75 -41.93
N LEU A 941 -23.85 69.04 -41.95
CA LEU A 941 -22.50 69.53 -42.23
C LEU A 941 -21.52 69.19 -41.09
N GLU A 942 -21.93 69.36 -39.84
CA GLU A 942 -21.10 69.04 -38.67
C GLU A 942 -20.81 67.53 -38.61
N TYR A 943 -21.83 66.70 -38.85
CA TYR A 943 -21.69 65.25 -38.95
C TYR A 943 -20.75 64.84 -40.10
N LEU A 944 -20.88 65.44 -41.29
CA LEU A 944 -20.00 65.14 -42.41
C LEU A 944 -18.54 65.41 -42.05
N LEU A 945 -18.24 66.60 -41.51
CA LEU A 945 -16.87 66.98 -41.16
C LEU A 945 -16.31 66.04 -40.08
N LYS A 946 -17.04 65.84 -38.97
CA LYS A 946 -16.57 65.00 -37.85
C LYS A 946 -16.43 63.52 -38.21
N PHE A 947 -17.37 62.95 -38.96
CA PHE A 947 -17.24 61.55 -39.38
C PHE A 947 -16.17 61.32 -40.44
N SER A 948 -15.87 62.34 -41.27
CA SER A 948 -14.79 62.28 -42.27
C SER A 948 -13.40 62.21 -41.63
N GLU A 949 -13.26 62.73 -40.41
CA GLU A 949 -12.02 62.70 -39.63
C GLU A 949 -11.73 61.31 -39.05
N HIS A 950 -12.72 60.40 -38.99
CA HIS A 950 -12.59 59.10 -38.31
C HIS A 950 -11.71 58.08 -39.10
N PRO A 951 -10.86 57.28 -38.43
CA PRO A 951 -9.94 56.37 -39.11
C PRO A 951 -10.58 55.06 -39.60
N THR A 952 -11.72 54.64 -39.04
CA THR A 952 -12.32 53.33 -39.32
C THR A 952 -13.19 53.31 -40.59
N THR A 953 -13.26 52.15 -41.24
CA THR A 953 -13.93 51.98 -42.54
C THR A 953 -15.45 52.09 -42.49
N ASP A 954 -16.06 51.68 -41.37
CA ASP A 954 -17.50 51.79 -41.11
C ASP A 954 -17.94 53.25 -41.00
N MET A 955 -17.20 54.07 -40.25
CA MET A 955 -17.48 55.50 -40.11
C MET A 955 -17.17 56.28 -41.38
N GLN A 956 -16.12 55.92 -42.11
CA GLN A 956 -15.84 56.50 -43.43
C GLN A 956 -16.95 56.19 -44.44
N LEU A 957 -17.45 54.95 -44.46
CA LEU A 957 -18.61 54.61 -45.28
C LEU A 957 -19.86 55.40 -44.84
N PHE A 958 -20.03 55.62 -43.55
CA PHE A 958 -21.14 56.42 -43.02
C PHE A 958 -21.04 57.89 -43.45
N ALA A 959 -19.86 58.52 -43.30
CA ALA A 959 -19.58 59.89 -43.76
C ALA A 959 -19.88 60.07 -45.26
N SER A 960 -19.64 59.04 -46.10
CA SER A 960 -19.92 59.10 -47.54
C SER A 960 -21.38 59.35 -47.90
N GLN A 961 -22.32 59.14 -46.97
CA GLN A 961 -23.76 59.37 -47.20
C GLN A 961 -24.10 60.86 -47.26
N TYR A 962 -23.30 61.72 -46.64
CA TYR A 962 -23.54 63.15 -46.53
C TYR A 962 -22.87 63.98 -47.63
N LEU A 963 -22.05 63.35 -48.49
CA LEU A 963 -21.24 64.07 -49.48
C LEU A 963 -22.08 64.86 -50.49
N GLU A 964 -23.10 64.25 -51.08
CA GLU A 964 -23.92 64.92 -52.09
C GLU A 964 -24.74 66.07 -51.49
N ASP A 965 -25.35 65.83 -50.32
CA ASP A 965 -26.27 66.81 -49.71
C ASP A 965 -25.55 67.99 -49.05
N TYR A 966 -24.30 67.82 -48.57
CA TYR A 966 -23.60 68.82 -47.75
C TYR A 966 -22.25 69.30 -48.30
N ALA A 967 -21.72 68.68 -49.36
CA ALA A 967 -20.47 69.11 -50.00
C ALA A 967 -20.58 69.40 -51.51
N ALA A 968 -21.67 69.02 -52.19
CA ALA A 968 -21.79 69.22 -53.63
C ALA A 968 -21.83 70.71 -54.02
N GLY A 969 -21.12 71.07 -55.09
CA GLY A 969 -21.06 72.44 -55.61
C GLY A 969 -20.32 73.45 -54.71
N ASN A 970 -19.66 72.99 -53.64
CA ASN A 970 -18.92 73.83 -52.71
C ASN A 970 -17.41 73.52 -52.76
N LEU A 971 -16.64 74.45 -53.35
CA LEU A 971 -15.20 74.29 -53.55
C LEU A 971 -14.42 74.20 -52.23
N ASP A 972 -14.77 75.01 -51.23
CA ASP A 972 -14.07 75.02 -49.94
C ASP A 972 -14.27 73.69 -49.21
N ARG A 973 -15.47 73.10 -49.29
CA ARG A 973 -15.76 71.77 -48.70
C ARG A 973 -15.08 70.64 -49.45
N LEU A 974 -15.01 70.72 -50.78
CA LEU A 974 -14.24 69.77 -51.59
C LEU A 974 -12.76 69.77 -51.16
N GLN A 975 -12.19 70.94 -50.89
CA GLN A 975 -10.82 71.08 -50.41
C GLN A 975 -10.65 70.57 -48.97
N GLU A 976 -11.53 70.93 -48.05
CA GLU A 976 -11.49 70.51 -46.64
C GLU A 976 -11.59 68.98 -46.48
N LEU A 977 -12.37 68.30 -47.34
CA LEU A 977 -12.54 66.85 -47.35
C LEU A 977 -11.41 66.08 -48.08
N THR A 978 -10.42 66.78 -48.65
CA THR A 978 -9.26 66.16 -49.32
C THR A 978 -8.55 65.09 -48.48
N PRO A 979 -8.29 65.29 -47.17
CA PRO A 979 -7.69 64.25 -46.33
C PRO A 979 -8.56 62.99 -46.23
N TYR A 980 -9.88 63.15 -46.14
CA TYR A 980 -10.83 62.04 -46.10
C TYR A 980 -10.85 61.27 -47.43
N PHE A 981 -10.96 61.96 -48.57
CA PHE A 981 -10.92 61.32 -49.89
C PHE A 981 -9.60 60.56 -50.11
N THR A 982 -8.49 61.19 -49.76
CA THR A 982 -7.16 60.56 -49.86
C THR A 982 -7.09 59.30 -49.02
N ARG A 983 -7.54 59.36 -47.76
CA ARG A 983 -7.51 58.24 -46.81
C ARG A 983 -8.36 57.08 -47.29
N VAL A 984 -9.59 57.31 -47.74
CA VAL A 984 -10.49 56.25 -48.20
C VAL A 984 -10.00 55.63 -49.51
N LEU A 985 -9.60 56.45 -50.49
CA LEU A 985 -9.17 55.95 -51.80
C LEU A 985 -7.85 55.17 -51.72
N ALA A 986 -6.96 55.52 -50.79
CA ALA A 986 -5.67 54.83 -50.59
C ALA A 986 -5.77 53.44 -49.94
N GLN A 987 -6.92 53.04 -49.39
CA GLN A 987 -7.07 51.74 -48.72
C GLN A 987 -7.09 50.57 -49.71
N VAL A 988 -6.16 49.62 -49.58
CA VAL A 988 -6.10 48.45 -50.48
C VAL A 988 -7.13 47.41 -50.06
N ASN A 989 -7.94 46.90 -51.00
CA ASN A 989 -8.95 45.84 -50.80
C ASN A 989 -10.00 46.10 -49.71
N ARG A 990 -10.24 47.36 -49.31
CA ARG A 990 -11.25 47.76 -48.32
C ARG A 990 -12.10 48.93 -48.84
N ALA A 991 -13.21 49.20 -48.17
CA ALA A 991 -14.07 50.35 -48.41
C ALA A 991 -14.66 50.48 -49.85
N ARG A 992 -14.88 49.36 -50.57
CA ARG A 992 -15.36 49.34 -51.96
C ARG A 992 -16.57 50.27 -52.23
N VAL A 993 -17.56 50.25 -51.34
CA VAL A 993 -18.78 51.07 -51.48
C VAL A 993 -18.49 52.55 -51.25
N ALA A 994 -17.72 52.89 -50.21
CA ALA A 994 -17.33 54.27 -49.93
C ALA A 994 -16.49 54.85 -51.08
N LYS A 995 -15.52 54.07 -51.59
CA LYS A 995 -14.75 54.46 -52.78
C LYS A 995 -15.62 54.69 -54.01
N GLN A 996 -16.62 53.84 -54.25
CA GLN A 996 -17.54 54.03 -55.36
C GLN A 996 -18.33 55.34 -55.24
N ARG A 997 -18.83 55.66 -54.03
CA ARG A 997 -19.53 56.92 -53.76
C ARG A 997 -18.61 58.13 -53.93
N ILE A 998 -17.38 58.06 -53.40
CA ILE A 998 -16.37 59.12 -53.55
C ILE A 998 -16.00 59.31 -55.02
N PHE A 999 -15.74 58.25 -55.79
CA PHE A 999 -15.45 58.40 -57.22
C PHE A 999 -16.62 59.02 -57.99
N ALA A 1000 -17.86 58.65 -57.66
CA ALA A 1000 -19.04 59.23 -58.28
C ALA A 1000 -19.16 60.73 -57.95
N PHE A 1001 -18.98 61.10 -56.68
CA PHE A 1001 -18.99 62.48 -56.19
C PHE A 1001 -17.86 63.31 -56.81
N LEU A 1002 -16.61 62.82 -56.80
CA LEU A 1002 -15.48 63.55 -57.42
C LEU A 1002 -15.68 63.74 -58.93
N ASN A 1003 -16.25 62.74 -59.63
CA ASN A 1003 -16.54 62.87 -61.06
C ASN A 1003 -17.66 63.88 -61.34
N SER A 1004 -18.68 64.00 -60.48
CA SER A 1004 -19.73 65.02 -60.62
C SER A 1004 -19.20 66.43 -60.30
N GLU A 1005 -18.34 66.59 -59.29
CA GLU A 1005 -17.74 67.87 -58.92
C GLU A 1005 -16.70 68.36 -59.95
N ALA A 1006 -15.91 67.44 -60.53
CA ALA A 1006 -14.83 67.79 -61.44
C ALA A 1006 -15.27 68.51 -62.73
N ILE A 1007 -16.54 68.39 -63.14
CA ILE A 1007 -17.07 69.04 -64.35
C ILE A 1007 -17.80 70.37 -64.06
N LYS A 1008 -17.97 70.73 -62.77
CA LYS A 1008 -18.72 71.93 -62.38
C LYS A 1008 -17.90 73.22 -62.49
N SER A 1009 -16.59 73.16 -62.25
CA SER A 1009 -15.68 74.31 -62.40
C SER A 1009 -14.23 73.88 -62.62
N GLU A 1010 -13.43 74.76 -63.25
CA GLU A 1010 -11.98 74.54 -63.43
C GLU A 1010 -11.26 74.38 -62.08
N SER A 1011 -11.66 75.14 -61.06
CA SER A 1011 -11.07 75.09 -59.73
C SER A 1011 -11.33 73.76 -59.02
N ALA A 1012 -12.56 73.22 -59.12
CA ALA A 1012 -12.88 71.89 -58.59
C ALA A 1012 -12.13 70.79 -59.35
N ALA A 1013 -12.01 70.92 -60.67
CA ALA A 1013 -11.24 69.99 -61.50
C ALA A 1013 -9.77 69.89 -61.05
N LYS A 1014 -9.12 71.01 -60.67
CA LYS A 1014 -7.73 71.00 -60.15
C LYS A 1014 -7.59 70.15 -58.88
N VAL A 1015 -8.50 70.30 -57.91
CA VAL A 1015 -8.50 69.52 -56.66
C VAL A 1015 -8.71 68.02 -56.97
N VAL A 1016 -9.63 67.70 -57.88
CA VAL A 1016 -9.91 66.30 -58.27
C VAL A 1016 -8.72 65.69 -59.04
N ILE A 1017 -8.06 66.45 -59.92
CA ILE A 1017 -6.84 66.00 -60.61
C ILE A 1017 -5.77 65.61 -59.60
N GLU A 1018 -5.52 66.43 -58.58
CA GLU A 1018 -4.52 66.15 -57.55
C GLU A 1018 -4.82 64.83 -56.82
N LEU A 1019 -6.07 64.64 -56.38
CA LEU A 1019 -6.54 63.42 -55.73
C LEU A 1019 -6.41 62.18 -56.62
N LEU A 1020 -6.85 62.29 -57.89
CA LEU A 1020 -6.90 61.16 -58.83
C LEU A 1020 -5.56 60.86 -59.50
N THR A 1021 -4.61 61.78 -59.49
CA THR A 1021 -3.26 61.54 -60.04
C THR A 1021 -2.62 60.36 -59.34
N ARG A 1022 -2.65 60.34 -58.01
CA ARG A 1022 -2.14 59.21 -57.21
C ARG A 1022 -2.92 57.92 -57.45
N GLN A 1023 -4.25 58.01 -57.63
CA GLN A 1023 -5.10 56.82 -57.81
C GLN A 1023 -5.06 56.22 -59.22
N SER A 1024 -4.72 57.02 -60.24
CA SER A 1024 -4.53 56.52 -61.62
C SER A 1024 -3.32 55.58 -61.76
N ALA A 1025 -2.38 55.65 -60.81
CA ALA A 1025 -1.27 54.72 -60.66
C ALA A 1025 -1.61 53.43 -59.89
N SER A 1026 -2.84 53.30 -59.36
CA SER A 1026 -3.25 52.10 -58.60
C SER A 1026 -3.24 50.83 -59.46
N ILE A 1027 -2.90 49.68 -58.85
CA ILE A 1027 -2.91 48.35 -59.49
C ILE A 1027 -4.35 47.80 -59.61
N ALA A 1028 -5.30 48.32 -58.82
CA ALA A 1028 -6.69 47.90 -58.85
C ALA A 1028 -7.38 48.38 -60.15
N ILE A 1029 -7.56 47.46 -61.11
CA ILE A 1029 -8.05 47.75 -62.48
C ILE A 1029 -9.36 48.56 -62.47
N GLY A 1030 -10.31 48.22 -61.59
CA GLY A 1030 -11.60 48.92 -61.50
C GLY A 1030 -11.50 50.35 -60.97
N GLU A 1031 -10.63 50.61 -60.00
CA GLU A 1031 -10.40 51.95 -59.45
C GLU A 1031 -9.59 52.81 -60.42
N LYS A 1032 -8.57 52.20 -61.03
CA LYS A 1032 -7.77 52.80 -62.11
C LYS A 1032 -8.65 53.21 -63.28
N ALA A 1033 -9.57 52.34 -63.72
CA ALA A 1033 -10.48 52.65 -64.82
C ALA A 1033 -11.35 53.88 -64.49
N ARG A 1034 -11.95 53.96 -63.29
CA ARG A 1034 -12.77 55.11 -62.86
C ARG A 1034 -11.97 56.40 -62.73
N ALA A 1035 -10.75 56.32 -62.19
CA ALA A 1035 -9.85 57.47 -62.11
C ALA A 1035 -9.45 57.99 -63.50
N LEU A 1036 -9.07 57.09 -64.42
CA LEU A 1036 -8.73 57.43 -65.81
C LEU A 1036 -9.93 57.99 -66.57
N GLU A 1037 -11.13 57.43 -66.37
CA GLU A 1037 -12.36 57.93 -66.98
C GLU A 1037 -12.67 59.36 -66.54
N THR A 1038 -12.54 59.64 -65.24
CA THR A 1038 -12.75 60.99 -64.68
C THR A 1038 -11.69 61.97 -65.18
N LEU A 1039 -10.41 61.58 -65.18
CA LEU A 1039 -9.31 62.41 -65.71
C LEU A 1039 -9.45 62.68 -67.21
N LEU A 1040 -9.94 61.71 -68.00
CA LEU A 1040 -10.22 61.89 -69.43
C LEU A 1040 -11.36 62.90 -69.65
N LYS A 1041 -12.44 62.78 -68.87
CA LYS A 1041 -13.56 63.75 -68.90
C LYS A 1041 -13.08 65.16 -68.58
N ILE A 1042 -12.24 65.31 -67.54
CA ILE A 1042 -11.64 66.60 -67.19
C ILE A 1042 -10.78 67.15 -68.33
N HIS A 1043 -9.92 66.33 -68.94
CA HIS A 1043 -9.05 66.77 -70.04
C HIS A 1043 -9.83 67.21 -71.29
N GLN A 1044 -10.94 66.56 -71.59
CA GLN A 1044 -11.82 66.95 -72.70
C GLN A 1044 -12.53 68.28 -72.43
N LEU A 1045 -12.98 68.51 -71.19
CA LEU A 1045 -13.73 69.70 -70.80
C LEU A 1045 -12.81 70.92 -70.55
N TYR A 1046 -11.63 70.69 -69.98
CA TYR A 1046 -10.62 71.70 -69.66
C TYR A 1046 -9.24 71.30 -70.21
N PRO A 1047 -9.00 71.44 -71.53
CA PRO A 1047 -7.75 71.00 -72.17
C PRO A 1047 -6.50 71.70 -71.64
N GLN A 1048 -6.65 72.88 -71.03
CA GLN A 1048 -5.59 73.66 -70.41
C GLN A 1048 -5.06 73.06 -69.10
N LEU A 1049 -5.80 72.15 -68.46
CA LEU A 1049 -5.38 71.52 -67.21
C LEU A 1049 -4.49 70.31 -67.50
N SER A 1050 -3.33 70.25 -66.84
CA SER A 1050 -2.41 69.13 -66.94
C SER A 1050 -2.97 67.92 -66.20
N VAL A 1051 -3.21 66.82 -66.93
CA VAL A 1051 -3.62 65.52 -66.37
C VAL A 1051 -2.54 64.47 -66.64
N PRO A 1052 -2.38 63.44 -65.78
CA PRO A 1052 -1.33 62.43 -65.91
C PRO A 1052 -1.66 61.33 -66.94
N ILE A 1053 -2.40 61.68 -68.00
CA ILE A 1053 -2.80 60.76 -69.06
C ILE A 1053 -2.45 61.33 -70.44
N SER A 1054 -2.08 60.45 -71.38
CA SER A 1054 -1.83 60.82 -72.78
C SER A 1054 -2.87 60.14 -73.66
N VAL A 1055 -3.73 60.92 -74.31
CA VAL A 1055 -4.75 60.42 -75.24
C VAL A 1055 -4.10 60.24 -76.62
N LYS A 1056 -4.01 59.01 -77.11
CA LYS A 1056 -3.51 58.70 -78.47
C LYS A 1056 -4.68 58.59 -79.44
N ALA A 1057 -4.58 59.22 -80.60
CA ALA A 1057 -5.56 59.08 -81.69
C ALA A 1057 -5.55 57.63 -82.22
N LEU A 1058 -6.72 57.01 -82.38
CA LEU A 1058 -6.85 55.65 -82.92
C LEU A 1058 -6.56 55.65 -84.43
N PRO A 1059 -5.71 54.74 -84.95
CA PRO A 1059 -5.45 54.63 -86.39
C PRO A 1059 -6.71 54.12 -87.11
N VAL A 1060 -7.23 54.91 -88.05
CA VAL A 1060 -8.33 54.53 -88.95
C VAL A 1060 -7.85 53.35 -89.80
N LYS A 1061 -8.62 52.25 -89.85
CA LYS A 1061 -8.30 51.10 -90.70
C LYS A 1061 -8.70 51.43 -92.15
N ALA A 1062 -7.65 51.76 -92.92
CA ALA A 1062 -7.57 52.16 -94.33
C ALA A 1062 -8.20 53.51 -94.67
#